data_AF-A0A022S3R8-F1
#
_entry.id   AF-A0A022S3R8-F1
#
_cell.length_a   1.000
_cell.length_b   1.000
_cell.length_c   1.000
_cell.angle_alpha   90.00
_cell.angle_beta   90.00
_cell.angle_gamma   90.00
#
_symmetry.space_group_name_H-M   'P 1'
#
loop_
_entity.id
_entity.type
_entity.pdbx_description
1 polymer ?
#
loop_
_entity_poly.entity_id
_entity_poly.type
_entity_poly.pdbx_seq_one_letter_code
_entity_poly.pdbx_strand_id
1 'polypeptide(L)'
;MENQNSGGRHRDREQSSSTSSSSRRSLKRKLDEEFDGRIDDQSPLDLHRDLVREVRAQVEILDSSFSSAEKDRASAKHAIGVLSELAKSEDIANVIVDCAAVPSLIRHLQAPPVSEGDSGPRLYEHEVEKGCAFTLGLLAVKPEYQQLIVDAGALPHLVDLLKRHKLNSRAANGVIKRAADAITNLAHENSSIKIRVRVEGGIPPLVELLDFADPKVQRAAAGALRTLAFKNDENKDQIVECNGLPTLILMLRSEDAAIHYEAVGVIGNLVHSSPSIKKQVLAAGALQPVIRLLSSYCSESKREAALLLGQFAATDSDCKVHIVQRGALQPLIQMLQSPDTQLKEMSAFALGRLAQDTHNQAGIAHSGAIEPLLKLLESKHEFLQHNSAFVLYGLVENEDTIADLVRFGGVQKLQDGEFIGQPTRDCVARTLKKLEDKIHGSVLSYLLRMMRVGEKKVQRRVALALAHLCNPDDQKTIFIDNDGLTLLLELLESTNSKHQRDSSIALCRLANKASSLSLMDAAPPSPIPQVYLGEQYVNNPTLADVTFLVEGKRFYAHRICLLASSDAFRAMFDGGYRERDAKDIEIPNIRWDIFELMMRYIYTGSIDVKLDIAQDLLRAADQYLLDGLKRLCEYAIAQDISVENVSLMFELSEAFNALSLRHACVLFILKNFDKLSVMPWYSQLIQRILPETRNYFVRALTRPDQMVI
;
A
#
# COMPACT_ATOMS: atom_id res chain seq x y z
N MET A 1 -6.40 40.14 -18.63
CA MET A 1 -6.27 39.34 -19.86
C MET A 1 -6.04 37.90 -19.41
N GLU A 2 -7.08 37.24 -18.90
CA GLU A 2 -8.06 36.42 -19.64
C GLU A 2 -7.40 35.15 -20.22
N ASN A 3 -7.49 33.97 -19.60
CA ASN A 3 -8.59 32.99 -19.39
C ASN A 3 -8.77 31.95 -20.51
N GLN A 4 -8.89 30.68 -20.06
CA GLN A 4 -9.58 29.48 -20.60
C GLN A 4 -8.62 28.27 -20.65
N ASN A 5 -8.65 27.25 -19.77
CA ASN A 5 -9.71 26.39 -19.18
C ASN A 5 -10.24 25.29 -20.14
N SER A 6 -9.77 24.06 -19.94
CA SER A 6 -10.46 22.76 -20.16
C SER A 6 -9.46 21.66 -19.76
N GLY A 7 -9.77 20.63 -18.96
CA GLY A 7 -11.03 19.95 -18.68
C GLY A 7 -10.75 18.45 -18.87
N GLY A 8 -10.40 17.76 -17.79
CA GLY A 8 -9.91 16.38 -17.81
C GLY A 8 -10.93 15.34 -18.27
N ARG A 9 -10.43 14.24 -18.83
CA ARG A 9 -11.16 12.97 -18.96
C ARG A 9 -10.25 11.80 -18.58
N HIS A 10 -10.70 11.07 -17.57
CA HIS A 10 -10.25 9.74 -17.18
C HIS A 10 -10.23 8.80 -18.40
N ARG A 11 -9.14 8.03 -18.53
CA ARG A 11 -9.11 6.82 -19.36
C ARG A 11 -8.84 5.63 -18.45
N ASP A 12 -9.89 4.84 -18.25
CA ASP A 12 -9.81 3.49 -17.72
C ASP A 12 -8.97 2.63 -18.69
N ARG A 13 -8.00 1.92 -18.14
CA ARG A 13 -7.15 0.97 -18.86
C ARG A 13 -7.71 -0.44 -18.68
N GLU A 14 -8.34 -0.95 -19.71
CA GLU A 14 -8.53 -2.39 -19.90
C GLU A 14 -7.24 -3.02 -20.42
N GLN A 15 -6.70 -3.99 -19.69
CA GLN A 15 -5.65 -4.90 -20.14
C GLN A 15 -6.04 -6.33 -19.75
N SER A 16 -6.56 -7.08 -20.72
CA SER A 16 -6.50 -8.55 -20.70
C SER A 16 -6.71 -9.13 -22.10
N SER A 17 -5.66 -9.79 -22.64
CA SER A 17 -5.72 -11.02 -23.49
C SER A 17 -4.49 -11.15 -24.42
N SER A 18 -3.29 -11.22 -23.86
CA SER A 18 -2.05 -11.49 -24.59
C SER A 18 -1.70 -12.98 -24.61
N THR A 19 -2.51 -13.83 -25.24
CA THR A 19 -2.11 -15.24 -25.51
C THR A 19 -2.56 -15.77 -26.87
N SER A 20 -3.23 -14.97 -27.70
CA SER A 20 -3.63 -15.36 -29.06
C SER A 20 -2.71 -14.82 -30.18
N SER A 21 -1.68 -14.03 -29.84
CA SER A 21 -0.89 -13.29 -30.84
C SER A 21 0.09 -14.15 -31.66
N SER A 22 0.52 -15.31 -31.14
CA SER A 22 1.48 -16.19 -31.84
C SER A 22 0.82 -16.93 -33.00
N SER A 23 -0.36 -17.52 -32.80
CA SER A 23 -1.12 -18.19 -33.86
C SER A 23 -1.66 -17.20 -34.91
N ARG A 24 -2.03 -15.97 -34.49
CA ARG A 24 -2.49 -14.87 -35.37
C ARG A 24 -1.42 -14.40 -36.37
N ARG A 25 -0.12 -14.42 -36.01
CA ARG A 25 0.96 -14.03 -36.94
C ARG A 25 1.24 -15.07 -38.01
N SER A 26 1.04 -16.36 -37.73
CA SER A 26 1.26 -17.43 -38.71
C SER A 26 0.14 -17.52 -39.76
N LEU A 27 -1.10 -17.14 -39.39
CA LEU A 27 -2.24 -17.15 -40.32
C LEU A 27 -2.26 -15.93 -41.25
N LYS A 28 -1.83 -14.76 -40.76
CA LYS A 28 -1.67 -13.57 -41.61
C LYS A 28 -0.70 -13.86 -42.77
N ARG A 29 0.39 -14.58 -42.46
CA ARG A 29 1.38 -14.98 -43.45
C ARG A 29 0.90 -16.06 -44.44
N LYS A 30 -0.07 -16.90 -44.06
CA LYS A 30 -0.68 -17.89 -44.98
C LYS A 30 -1.75 -17.28 -45.89
N LEU A 31 -2.51 -16.29 -45.40
CA LEU A 31 -3.42 -15.51 -46.25
C LEU A 31 -2.65 -14.60 -47.22
N ASP A 32 -1.47 -14.12 -46.82
CA ASP A 32 -0.57 -13.37 -47.70
C ASP A 32 0.12 -14.27 -48.77
N GLU A 33 0.26 -15.59 -48.55
CA GLU A 33 0.93 -16.53 -49.47
C GLU A 33 -0.03 -17.21 -50.49
N GLU A 34 -1.35 -17.26 -50.24
CA GLU A 34 -2.34 -17.76 -51.22
C GLU A 34 -2.88 -16.68 -52.19
N PHE A 35 -2.50 -15.41 -51.97
CA PHE A 35 -2.89 -14.27 -52.82
C PHE A 35 -1.76 -13.74 -53.72
N ASP A 36 -0.66 -14.47 -53.90
CA ASP A 36 0.43 -14.05 -54.79
C ASP A 36 0.22 -14.54 -56.23
N GLY A 37 -0.83 -14.04 -56.86
CA GLY A 37 -1.28 -14.53 -58.16
C GLY A 37 -2.26 -13.64 -58.92
N ARG A 38 -2.13 -12.31 -58.83
CA ARG A 38 -2.52 -11.26 -59.80
C ARG A 38 -2.67 -9.95 -59.04
N ILE A 39 -1.78 -9.00 -59.34
CA ILE A 39 -1.92 -7.61 -58.90
C ILE A 39 -3.06 -7.01 -59.73
N ASP A 40 -4.23 -6.88 -59.13
CA ASP A 40 -5.31 -6.05 -59.66
C ASP A 40 -5.51 -4.88 -58.69
N ASP A 41 -5.56 -3.68 -59.26
CA ASP A 41 -5.56 -2.37 -58.60
C ASP A 41 -6.96 -2.08 -57.98
N GLN A 42 -7.42 -2.96 -57.08
CA GLN A 42 -8.76 -2.87 -56.49
C GLN A 42 -8.78 -1.87 -55.33
N SER A 43 -9.69 -0.91 -55.41
CA SER A 43 -9.89 0.07 -54.33
C SER A 43 -10.47 -0.62 -53.08
N PRO A 44 -10.23 -0.12 -51.85
CA PRO A 44 -10.81 -0.67 -50.62
C PRO A 44 -12.35 -0.78 -50.63
N LEU A 45 -13.02 0.04 -51.45
CA LEU A 45 -14.47 0.01 -51.64
C LEU A 45 -14.94 -1.17 -52.51
N ASP A 46 -14.12 -1.63 -53.44
CA ASP A 46 -14.42 -2.78 -54.29
C ASP A 46 -14.26 -4.08 -53.50
N LEU A 47 -13.23 -4.17 -52.66
CA LEU A 47 -13.00 -5.30 -51.77
C LEU A 47 -14.14 -5.50 -50.76
N HIS A 48 -14.64 -4.40 -50.18
CA HIS A 48 -15.80 -4.45 -49.27
C HIS A 48 -17.08 -4.89 -50.00
N ARG A 49 -17.29 -4.44 -51.24
CA ARG A 49 -18.45 -4.83 -52.04
C ARG A 49 -18.41 -6.30 -52.43
N ASP A 50 -17.24 -6.82 -52.78
CA ASP A 50 -17.03 -8.24 -53.07
C ASP A 50 -17.28 -9.10 -51.83
N LEU A 51 -16.83 -8.64 -50.66
CA LEU A 51 -17.11 -9.31 -49.37
C LEU A 51 -18.61 -9.32 -49.04
N VAL A 52 -19.33 -8.20 -49.21
CA VAL A 52 -20.79 -8.13 -49.01
C VAL A 52 -21.51 -9.10 -49.96
N ARG A 53 -21.08 -9.18 -51.24
CA ARG A 53 -21.64 -10.11 -52.22
C ARG A 53 -21.41 -11.56 -51.81
N GLU A 54 -20.21 -11.88 -51.34
CA GLU A 54 -19.85 -13.22 -50.87
C GLU A 54 -20.70 -13.63 -49.66
N VAL A 55 -20.77 -12.77 -48.63
CA VAL A 55 -21.59 -13.04 -47.44
C VAL A 55 -23.05 -13.23 -47.82
N ARG A 56 -23.61 -12.37 -48.67
CA ARG A 56 -25.00 -12.49 -49.15
C ARG A 56 -25.23 -13.81 -49.90
N ALA A 57 -24.31 -14.22 -50.77
CA ALA A 57 -24.40 -15.49 -51.47
C ALA A 57 -24.43 -16.68 -50.49
N GLN A 58 -23.61 -16.66 -49.43
CA GLN A 58 -23.66 -17.69 -48.40
C GLN A 58 -24.96 -17.68 -47.58
N VAL A 59 -25.53 -16.51 -47.30
CA VAL A 59 -26.84 -16.39 -46.63
C VAL A 59 -27.97 -16.93 -47.53
N GLU A 60 -27.96 -16.62 -48.83
CA GLU A 60 -28.92 -17.15 -49.80
C GLU A 60 -28.82 -18.69 -49.94
N ILE A 61 -27.59 -19.23 -49.88
CA ILE A 61 -27.38 -20.69 -49.85
C ILE A 61 -28.00 -21.28 -48.58
N LEU A 62 -27.79 -20.68 -47.41
CA LEU A 62 -28.44 -21.14 -46.17
C LEU A 62 -29.97 -21.08 -46.28
N ASP A 63 -30.52 -19.97 -46.74
CA ASP A 63 -31.97 -19.79 -46.85
C ASP A 63 -32.64 -20.81 -47.79
N SER A 64 -31.96 -21.18 -48.87
CA SER A 64 -32.44 -22.16 -49.85
C SER A 64 -32.14 -23.62 -49.48
N SER A 65 -31.26 -23.87 -48.50
CA SER A 65 -30.76 -25.21 -48.16
C SER A 65 -31.34 -25.79 -46.85
N PHE A 66 -32.51 -25.35 -46.41
CA PHE A 66 -33.17 -25.83 -45.19
C PHE A 66 -34.04 -27.08 -45.46
N SER A 67 -33.39 -28.23 -45.66
CA SER A 67 -34.02 -29.49 -46.06
C SER A 67 -33.27 -30.71 -45.53
N SER A 68 -33.93 -31.87 -45.43
CA SER A 68 -33.30 -33.13 -45.04
C SER A 68 -32.42 -33.75 -46.14
N ALA A 69 -32.54 -33.26 -47.38
CA ALA A 69 -31.78 -33.74 -48.52
C ALA A 69 -30.27 -33.59 -48.32
N GLU A 70 -29.50 -34.61 -48.71
CA GLU A 70 -28.04 -34.64 -48.51
C GLU A 70 -27.32 -33.48 -49.21
N LYS A 71 -27.77 -33.11 -50.41
CA LYS A 71 -27.22 -31.98 -51.18
C LYS A 71 -27.41 -30.66 -50.43
N ASP A 72 -28.61 -30.41 -49.90
CA ASP A 72 -28.93 -29.19 -49.18
C ASP A 72 -28.14 -29.13 -47.86
N ARG A 73 -28.01 -30.27 -47.17
CA ARG A 73 -27.16 -30.37 -45.96
C ARG A 73 -25.69 -30.06 -46.26
N ALA A 74 -25.13 -30.60 -47.35
CA ALA A 74 -23.76 -30.33 -47.75
C ALA A 74 -23.54 -28.84 -48.11
N SER A 75 -24.50 -28.24 -48.83
CA SER A 75 -24.49 -26.81 -49.16
C SER A 75 -24.56 -25.93 -47.91
N ALA A 76 -25.46 -26.25 -46.98
CA ALA A 76 -25.57 -25.54 -45.71
C ALA A 76 -24.29 -25.66 -44.87
N LYS A 77 -23.68 -26.85 -44.82
CA LYS A 77 -22.40 -27.09 -44.14
C LYS A 77 -21.25 -26.29 -44.76
N HIS A 78 -21.20 -26.19 -46.09
CA HIS A 78 -20.20 -25.37 -46.77
C HIS A 78 -20.41 -23.89 -46.43
N ALA A 79 -21.63 -23.38 -46.60
CA ALA A 79 -21.95 -21.98 -46.35
C ALA A 79 -21.67 -21.56 -44.90
N ILE A 80 -22.02 -22.40 -43.92
CA ILE A 80 -21.72 -22.12 -42.52
C ILE A 80 -20.22 -22.17 -42.22
N GLY A 81 -19.46 -23.03 -42.91
CA GLY A 81 -18.01 -23.08 -42.83
C GLY A 81 -17.39 -21.74 -43.25
N VAL A 82 -17.81 -21.21 -44.41
CA VAL A 82 -17.35 -19.90 -44.92
C VAL A 82 -17.73 -18.78 -43.95
N LEU A 83 -19.01 -18.70 -43.54
CA LEU A 83 -19.48 -17.66 -42.62
C LEU A 83 -18.77 -17.72 -41.26
N SER A 84 -18.47 -18.93 -40.75
CA SER A 84 -17.73 -19.10 -39.50
C SER A 84 -16.29 -18.60 -39.60
N GLU A 85 -15.62 -18.82 -40.74
CA GLU A 85 -14.26 -18.31 -40.96
C GLU A 85 -14.26 -16.79 -41.08
N LEU A 86 -15.22 -16.22 -41.82
CA LEU A 86 -15.39 -14.77 -41.96
C LEU A 86 -15.70 -14.10 -40.61
N ALA A 87 -16.56 -14.72 -39.79
CA ALA A 87 -16.95 -14.21 -38.47
C ALA A 87 -15.79 -14.16 -37.46
N LYS A 88 -14.63 -14.79 -37.72
CA LYS A 88 -13.44 -14.65 -36.87
C LYS A 88 -12.80 -13.27 -36.96
N SER A 89 -13.09 -12.52 -38.03
CA SER A 89 -12.63 -11.14 -38.19
C SER A 89 -13.66 -10.18 -37.62
N GLU A 90 -13.24 -9.33 -36.68
CA GLU A 90 -14.12 -8.36 -36.02
C GLU A 90 -14.72 -7.36 -37.02
N ASP A 91 -13.98 -6.97 -38.05
CA ASP A 91 -14.45 -6.01 -39.05
C ASP A 91 -15.51 -6.61 -40.00
N ILE A 92 -15.48 -7.93 -40.18
CA ILE A 92 -16.39 -8.66 -41.09
C ILE A 92 -17.68 -9.07 -40.38
N ALA A 93 -17.66 -9.20 -39.05
CA ALA A 93 -18.85 -9.53 -38.26
C ALA A 93 -20.03 -8.58 -38.54
N ASN A 94 -19.76 -7.29 -38.75
CA ASN A 94 -20.77 -6.29 -39.08
C ASN A 94 -21.44 -6.62 -40.42
N VAL A 95 -20.64 -6.94 -41.44
CA VAL A 95 -21.13 -7.30 -42.78
C VAL A 95 -22.03 -8.54 -42.72
N ILE A 96 -21.68 -9.52 -41.89
CA ILE A 96 -22.49 -10.74 -41.70
C ILE A 96 -23.86 -10.39 -41.10
N VAL A 97 -23.91 -9.50 -40.10
CA VAL A 97 -25.16 -9.04 -39.49
C VAL A 97 -25.98 -8.20 -40.47
N ASP A 98 -25.35 -7.26 -41.18
CA ASP A 98 -25.99 -6.37 -42.16
C ASP A 98 -26.56 -7.13 -43.37
N CYS A 99 -25.95 -8.27 -43.73
CA CYS A 99 -26.46 -9.18 -44.74
C CYS A 99 -27.60 -10.09 -44.23
N ALA A 100 -28.15 -9.81 -43.05
CA ALA A 100 -29.25 -10.55 -42.43
C ALA A 100 -28.97 -12.05 -42.23
N ALA A 101 -27.72 -12.43 -41.93
CA ALA A 101 -27.37 -13.82 -41.68
C ALA A 101 -28.00 -14.39 -40.40
N VAL A 102 -28.27 -13.54 -39.39
CA VAL A 102 -28.70 -13.98 -38.04
C VAL A 102 -29.98 -14.84 -38.06
N PRO A 103 -31.10 -14.43 -38.71
CA PRO A 103 -32.29 -15.28 -38.82
C PRO A 103 -32.03 -16.64 -39.48
N SER A 104 -31.21 -16.69 -40.54
CA SER A 104 -30.87 -17.92 -41.26
C SER A 104 -30.02 -18.84 -40.38
N LEU A 105 -29.03 -18.29 -39.66
CA LEU A 105 -28.22 -19.03 -38.69
C LEU A 105 -29.07 -19.64 -37.57
N ILE A 106 -30.05 -18.90 -37.04
CA ILE A 106 -30.96 -19.38 -36.00
C ILE A 106 -31.86 -20.50 -36.54
N ARG A 107 -32.37 -20.37 -37.75
CA ARG A 107 -33.20 -21.40 -38.40
C ARG A 107 -32.46 -22.74 -38.48
N HIS A 108 -31.17 -22.72 -38.76
CA HIS A 108 -30.30 -23.90 -38.86
C HIS A 108 -29.79 -24.45 -37.51
N LEU A 109 -30.16 -23.86 -36.37
CA LEU A 109 -29.93 -24.46 -35.05
C LEU A 109 -30.87 -25.65 -34.76
N GLN A 110 -31.89 -25.85 -35.59
CA GLN A 110 -32.84 -26.95 -35.49
C GLN A 110 -32.91 -27.74 -36.79
N ALA A 111 -33.36 -28.98 -36.69
CA ALA A 111 -33.61 -29.81 -37.86
C ALA A 111 -34.83 -29.27 -38.65
N PRO A 112 -34.82 -29.39 -39.99
CA PRO A 112 -35.96 -29.00 -40.81
C PRO A 112 -37.21 -29.83 -40.50
N PRO A 113 -38.41 -29.25 -40.67
CA PRO A 113 -39.67 -29.95 -40.48
C PRO A 113 -39.77 -31.13 -41.44
N VAL A 114 -40.46 -32.19 -41.01
CA VAL A 114 -40.43 -33.49 -41.67
C VAL A 114 -41.56 -33.57 -42.67
N SER A 115 -41.26 -33.88 -43.92
CA SER A 115 -42.27 -34.28 -44.91
C SER A 115 -42.81 -35.66 -44.54
N GLU A 116 -44.14 -35.83 -44.56
CA GLU A 116 -44.80 -37.11 -44.28
C GLU A 116 -44.24 -38.23 -45.17
N GLY A 117 -43.53 -39.20 -44.58
CA GLY A 117 -43.02 -40.38 -45.31
C GLY A 117 -41.68 -40.96 -44.84
N ASP A 118 -40.89 -40.25 -44.04
CA ASP A 118 -39.53 -40.70 -43.68
C ASP A 118 -39.46 -41.34 -42.29
N SER A 119 -39.48 -42.67 -42.24
CA SER A 119 -39.46 -43.50 -41.02
C SER A 119 -38.05 -44.06 -40.75
N GLY A 120 -37.10 -43.17 -40.48
CA GLY A 120 -35.73 -43.52 -40.05
C GLY A 120 -35.19 -42.58 -38.96
N PRO A 121 -34.20 -43.01 -38.15
CA PRO A 121 -33.59 -42.15 -37.14
C PRO A 121 -32.91 -40.94 -37.79
N ARG A 122 -33.42 -39.75 -37.48
CA ARG A 122 -33.03 -38.47 -38.07
C ARG A 122 -31.64 -38.06 -37.58
N LEU A 123 -30.64 -38.14 -38.45
CA LEU A 123 -29.34 -37.51 -38.23
C LEU A 123 -29.27 -36.25 -39.09
N TYR A 124 -29.95 -35.18 -38.67
CA TYR A 124 -29.55 -33.86 -39.14
C TYR A 124 -28.10 -33.65 -38.69
N GLU A 125 -27.24 -33.20 -39.59
CA GLU A 125 -25.80 -33.25 -39.36
C GLU A 125 -25.42 -32.27 -38.26
N HIS A 126 -24.94 -32.80 -37.13
CA HIS A 126 -24.45 -32.04 -35.99
C HIS A 126 -23.44 -30.94 -36.39
N GLU A 127 -22.75 -31.07 -37.53
CA GLU A 127 -21.83 -30.06 -38.02
C GLU A 127 -22.49 -28.75 -38.45
N VAL A 128 -23.72 -28.76 -38.99
CA VAL A 128 -24.42 -27.52 -39.37
C VAL A 128 -24.84 -26.75 -38.12
N GLU A 129 -25.52 -27.41 -37.18
CA GLU A 129 -25.96 -26.80 -35.92
C GLU A 129 -24.76 -26.28 -35.10
N LYS A 130 -23.67 -27.07 -35.04
CA LYS A 130 -22.41 -26.68 -34.42
C LYS A 130 -21.80 -25.46 -35.09
N GLY A 131 -21.82 -25.39 -36.41
CA GLY A 131 -21.37 -24.24 -37.19
C GLY A 131 -22.19 -23.00 -36.85
N CYS A 132 -23.53 -23.10 -36.87
CA CYS A 132 -24.44 -22.01 -36.56
C CYS A 132 -24.26 -21.49 -35.13
N ALA A 133 -24.22 -22.39 -34.14
CA ALA A 133 -23.97 -22.01 -32.75
C ALA A 133 -22.59 -21.33 -32.60
N PHE A 134 -21.57 -21.82 -33.30
CA PHE A 134 -20.25 -21.20 -33.29
C PHE A 134 -20.23 -19.81 -33.93
N THR A 135 -20.83 -19.63 -35.12
CA THR A 135 -20.92 -18.33 -35.79
C THR A 135 -21.69 -17.32 -34.94
N LEU A 136 -22.86 -17.70 -34.40
CA LEU A 136 -23.62 -16.84 -33.50
C LEU A 136 -22.82 -16.46 -32.26
N GLY A 137 -22.06 -17.40 -31.68
CA GLY A 137 -21.15 -17.13 -30.57
C GLY A 137 -20.06 -16.13 -30.94
N LEU A 138 -19.49 -16.17 -32.14
CA LEU A 138 -18.49 -15.20 -32.61
C LEU A 138 -19.12 -13.81 -32.80
N LEU A 139 -20.31 -13.73 -33.38
CA LEU A 139 -21.04 -12.46 -33.53
C LEU A 139 -21.38 -11.84 -32.16
N ALA A 140 -21.77 -12.68 -31.18
CA ALA A 140 -22.11 -12.27 -29.82
C ALA A 140 -20.93 -11.74 -29.00
N VAL A 141 -19.69 -11.84 -29.48
CA VAL A 141 -18.53 -11.17 -28.86
C VAL A 141 -18.73 -9.65 -28.86
N LYS A 142 -19.42 -9.11 -29.87
CA LYS A 142 -19.80 -7.69 -29.90
C LYS A 142 -21.09 -7.46 -29.11
N PRO A 143 -21.09 -6.62 -28.06
CA PRO A 143 -22.26 -6.39 -27.21
C PRO A 143 -23.51 -5.92 -27.98
N GLU A 144 -23.31 -5.12 -29.03
CA GLU A 144 -24.37 -4.59 -29.90
C GLU A 144 -25.19 -5.68 -30.61
N TYR A 145 -24.63 -6.87 -30.88
CA TYR A 145 -25.34 -7.96 -31.57
C TYR A 145 -25.99 -8.95 -30.61
N GLN A 146 -25.59 -8.97 -29.34
CA GLN A 146 -26.12 -9.93 -28.37
C GLN A 146 -27.65 -9.83 -28.27
N GLN A 147 -28.17 -8.60 -28.11
CA GLN A 147 -29.60 -8.37 -27.95
C GLN A 147 -30.36 -8.72 -29.24
N LEU A 148 -29.84 -8.33 -30.41
CA LEU A 148 -30.41 -8.65 -31.72
C LEU A 148 -30.51 -10.17 -31.95
N ILE A 149 -29.45 -10.92 -31.64
CA ILE A 149 -29.44 -12.38 -31.80
C ILE A 149 -30.47 -13.05 -30.89
N VAL A 150 -30.60 -12.58 -29.65
CA VAL A 150 -31.59 -13.14 -28.73
C VAL A 150 -33.02 -12.75 -29.09
N ASP A 151 -33.26 -11.50 -29.52
CA ASP A 151 -34.58 -11.05 -29.96
C ASP A 151 -35.05 -11.78 -31.23
N ALA A 152 -34.11 -12.25 -32.06
CA ALA A 152 -34.39 -13.13 -33.19
C ALA A 152 -34.69 -14.60 -32.79
N GLY A 153 -34.70 -14.94 -31.49
CA GLY A 153 -35.14 -16.24 -30.99
C GLY A 153 -34.03 -17.28 -30.83
N ALA A 154 -32.75 -16.88 -30.71
CA ALA A 154 -31.65 -17.85 -30.61
C ALA A 154 -31.68 -18.72 -29.33
N LEU A 155 -32.10 -18.17 -28.18
CA LEU A 155 -31.95 -18.84 -26.88
C LEU A 155 -32.73 -20.16 -26.74
N PRO A 156 -34.03 -20.25 -27.08
CA PRO A 156 -34.76 -21.52 -27.01
C PRO A 156 -34.06 -22.65 -27.77
N HIS A 157 -33.58 -22.35 -28.98
CA HIS A 157 -32.88 -23.33 -29.82
C HIS A 157 -31.53 -23.74 -29.22
N LEU A 158 -30.74 -22.79 -28.72
CA LEU A 158 -29.47 -23.10 -28.05
C LEU A 158 -29.68 -23.94 -26.79
N VAL A 159 -30.72 -23.67 -26.01
CA VAL A 159 -31.09 -24.46 -24.83
C VAL A 159 -31.52 -25.87 -25.21
N ASP A 160 -32.28 -26.04 -26.29
CA ASP A 160 -32.65 -27.37 -26.78
C ASP A 160 -31.45 -28.17 -27.29
N LEU A 161 -30.45 -27.52 -27.91
CA LEU A 161 -29.18 -28.16 -28.25
C LEU A 161 -28.44 -28.67 -27.01
N LEU A 162 -28.45 -27.91 -25.89
CA LEU A 162 -27.86 -28.38 -24.63
C LEU A 162 -28.54 -29.66 -24.12
N LYS A 163 -29.87 -29.76 -24.20
CA LYS A 163 -30.65 -30.93 -23.73
C LYS A 163 -30.35 -32.23 -24.49
N ARG A 164 -29.72 -32.16 -25.66
CA ARG A 164 -29.33 -33.34 -26.47
C ARG A 164 -28.24 -34.19 -25.83
N HIS A 165 -27.61 -33.72 -24.75
CA HIS A 165 -26.66 -34.51 -23.97
C HIS A 165 -27.26 -35.85 -23.49
N LYS A 166 -28.59 -35.93 -23.30
CA LYS A 166 -29.32 -37.15 -22.92
C LYS A 166 -29.23 -38.27 -23.96
N LEU A 167 -28.84 -37.96 -25.19
CA LEU A 167 -28.68 -38.94 -26.27
C LEU A 167 -27.32 -39.67 -26.24
N ASN A 168 -26.37 -39.24 -25.40
CA ASN A 168 -25.04 -39.85 -25.23
C ASN A 168 -24.26 -40.14 -26.54
N SER A 169 -24.45 -39.31 -27.56
CA SER A 169 -23.74 -39.43 -28.84
C SER A 169 -22.48 -38.56 -28.85
N ARG A 170 -21.31 -39.17 -29.14
CA ARG A 170 -20.04 -38.42 -29.30
C ARG A 170 -20.13 -37.33 -30.37
N ALA A 171 -20.98 -37.51 -31.37
CA ALA A 171 -21.16 -36.53 -32.44
C ALA A 171 -21.91 -35.27 -31.95
N ALA A 172 -22.71 -35.38 -30.88
CA ALA A 172 -23.43 -34.26 -30.28
C ALA A 172 -22.55 -33.41 -29.35
N ASN A 173 -21.42 -33.93 -28.85
CA ASN A 173 -20.52 -33.19 -27.95
C ASN A 173 -20.07 -31.85 -28.54
N GLY A 174 -19.75 -31.84 -29.84
CA GLY A 174 -19.34 -30.62 -30.55
C GLY A 174 -20.43 -29.55 -30.55
N VAL A 175 -21.68 -29.97 -30.76
CA VAL A 175 -22.86 -29.08 -30.77
C VAL A 175 -23.13 -28.52 -29.39
N ILE A 176 -23.21 -29.39 -28.37
CA ILE A 176 -23.48 -29.00 -26.98
C ILE A 176 -22.43 -28.01 -26.49
N LYS A 177 -21.15 -28.29 -26.75
CA LYS A 177 -20.05 -27.39 -26.43
C LYS A 177 -20.26 -26.01 -27.07
N ARG A 178 -20.56 -25.97 -28.37
CA ARG A 178 -20.77 -24.69 -29.08
C ARG A 178 -22.01 -23.94 -28.64
N ALA A 179 -23.07 -24.64 -28.25
CA ALA A 179 -24.25 -24.01 -27.66
C ALA A 179 -23.91 -23.34 -26.32
N ALA A 180 -23.15 -24.01 -25.45
CA ALA A 180 -22.69 -23.42 -24.18
C ALA A 180 -21.72 -22.23 -24.40
N ASP A 181 -20.77 -22.35 -25.35
CA ASP A 181 -19.87 -21.25 -25.75
C ASP A 181 -20.69 -20.04 -26.25
N ALA A 182 -21.72 -20.27 -27.08
CA ALA A 182 -22.57 -19.21 -27.61
C ALA A 182 -23.37 -18.49 -26.51
N ILE A 183 -23.97 -19.26 -25.58
CA ILE A 183 -24.67 -18.70 -24.41
C ILE A 183 -23.71 -17.86 -23.56
N THR A 184 -22.47 -18.30 -23.38
CA THR A 184 -21.43 -17.57 -22.64
C THR A 184 -21.20 -16.18 -23.26
N ASN A 185 -21.01 -16.11 -24.58
CA ASN A 185 -20.75 -14.85 -25.28
C ASN A 185 -22.00 -13.95 -25.32
N LEU A 186 -23.20 -14.52 -25.54
CA LEU A 186 -24.46 -13.77 -25.52
C LEU A 186 -24.73 -13.14 -24.15
N ALA A 187 -24.42 -13.84 -23.06
CA ALA A 187 -24.67 -13.38 -21.70
C ALA A 187 -23.52 -12.54 -21.11
N HIS A 188 -22.38 -12.41 -21.80
CA HIS A 188 -21.22 -11.67 -21.30
C HIS A 188 -21.58 -10.19 -21.11
N GLU A 189 -21.42 -9.70 -19.87
CA GLU A 189 -21.77 -8.34 -19.43
C GLU A 189 -23.22 -7.89 -19.69
N ASN A 190 -24.12 -8.82 -20.03
CA ASN A 190 -25.50 -8.50 -20.38
C ASN A 190 -26.51 -9.12 -19.40
N SER A 191 -26.95 -8.32 -18.43
CA SER A 191 -27.84 -8.78 -17.36
C SER A 191 -29.21 -9.24 -17.85
N SER A 192 -29.78 -8.62 -18.90
CA SER A 192 -31.09 -9.02 -19.43
C SER A 192 -31.01 -10.41 -20.07
N ILE A 193 -29.93 -10.69 -20.81
CA ILE A 193 -29.71 -12.00 -21.44
C ILE A 193 -29.47 -13.08 -20.39
N LYS A 194 -28.71 -12.81 -19.33
CA LYS A 194 -28.54 -13.75 -18.21
C LYS A 194 -29.88 -14.18 -17.61
N ILE A 195 -30.82 -13.25 -17.44
CA ILE A 195 -32.17 -13.53 -16.95
C ILE A 195 -32.94 -14.35 -17.99
N ARG A 196 -32.88 -13.99 -19.27
CA ARG A 196 -33.58 -14.75 -20.32
C ARG A 196 -33.09 -16.19 -20.43
N VAL A 197 -31.79 -16.44 -20.37
CA VAL A 197 -31.24 -17.81 -20.36
C VAL A 197 -31.82 -18.63 -19.20
N ARG A 198 -32.00 -18.02 -18.02
CA ARG A 198 -32.68 -18.67 -16.89
C ARG A 198 -34.14 -18.98 -17.19
N VAL A 199 -34.90 -18.00 -17.68
CA VAL A 199 -36.33 -18.12 -17.99
C VAL A 199 -36.59 -19.18 -19.06
N GLU A 200 -35.71 -19.29 -20.06
CA GLU A 200 -35.77 -20.33 -21.10
C GLU A 200 -35.35 -21.73 -20.61
N GLY A 201 -35.00 -21.88 -19.32
CA GLY A 201 -34.61 -23.17 -18.73
C GLY A 201 -33.20 -23.63 -19.13
N GLY A 202 -32.29 -22.70 -19.40
CA GLY A 202 -30.91 -23.01 -19.79
C GLY A 202 -30.00 -23.45 -18.64
N ILE A 203 -30.28 -23.07 -17.39
CA ILE A 203 -29.43 -23.40 -16.24
C ILE A 203 -29.45 -24.91 -15.90
N PRO A 204 -30.60 -25.60 -15.78
CA PRO A 204 -30.63 -27.03 -15.48
C PRO A 204 -29.76 -27.90 -16.41
N PRO A 205 -29.85 -27.82 -17.75
CA PRO A 205 -29.00 -28.62 -18.62
C PRO A 205 -27.51 -28.23 -18.53
N LEU A 206 -27.19 -26.96 -18.26
CA LEU A 206 -25.79 -26.57 -18.01
C LEU A 206 -25.23 -27.20 -16.73
N VAL A 207 -26.05 -27.32 -15.68
CA VAL A 207 -25.66 -28.01 -14.43
C VAL A 207 -25.50 -29.52 -14.65
N GLU A 208 -26.40 -30.15 -15.40
CA GLU A 208 -26.28 -31.57 -15.80
C GLU A 208 -24.97 -31.83 -16.57
N LEU A 209 -24.55 -30.88 -17.43
CA LEU A 209 -23.33 -30.97 -18.23
C LEU A 209 -22.02 -30.80 -17.43
N LEU A 210 -22.07 -30.41 -16.15
CA LEU A 210 -20.88 -30.34 -15.30
C LEU A 210 -20.29 -31.73 -15.00
N ASP A 211 -21.07 -32.80 -15.08
CA ASP A 211 -20.60 -34.18 -14.88
C ASP A 211 -20.38 -34.93 -16.22
N PHE A 212 -20.29 -34.18 -17.32
CA PHE A 212 -20.17 -34.76 -18.65
C PHE A 212 -18.77 -35.33 -18.92
N ALA A 213 -18.70 -36.49 -19.56
CA ALA A 213 -17.45 -37.24 -19.76
C ALA A 213 -16.42 -36.53 -20.66
N ASP A 214 -16.85 -35.61 -21.53
CA ASP A 214 -15.96 -34.83 -22.39
C ASP A 214 -15.49 -33.55 -21.66
N PRO A 215 -14.19 -33.42 -21.33
CA PRO A 215 -13.64 -32.25 -20.65
C PRO A 215 -13.94 -30.92 -21.36
N LYS A 216 -14.09 -30.94 -22.69
CA LYS A 216 -14.39 -29.73 -23.46
C LYS A 216 -15.82 -29.25 -23.24
N VAL A 217 -16.77 -30.17 -23.14
CA VAL A 217 -18.18 -29.87 -22.85
C VAL A 217 -18.32 -29.43 -21.40
N GLN A 218 -17.72 -30.18 -20.47
CA GLN A 218 -17.71 -29.87 -19.05
C GLN A 218 -17.20 -28.43 -18.78
N ARG A 219 -16.07 -28.05 -19.40
CA ARG A 219 -15.52 -26.69 -19.29
C ARG A 219 -16.44 -25.63 -19.89
N ALA A 220 -17.02 -25.87 -21.07
CA ALA A 220 -17.91 -24.91 -21.72
C ALA A 220 -19.18 -24.67 -20.88
N ALA A 221 -19.74 -25.73 -20.28
CA ALA A 221 -20.86 -25.62 -19.36
C ALA A 221 -20.51 -24.80 -18.11
N ALA A 222 -19.35 -25.07 -17.49
CA ALA A 222 -18.86 -24.29 -16.36
C ALA A 222 -18.61 -22.81 -16.70
N GLY A 223 -18.03 -22.52 -17.88
CA GLY A 223 -17.85 -21.16 -18.37
C GLY A 223 -19.17 -20.40 -18.54
N ALA A 224 -20.19 -21.06 -19.11
CA ALA A 224 -21.53 -20.48 -19.23
C ALA A 224 -22.14 -20.19 -17.85
N LEU A 225 -22.07 -21.14 -16.91
CA LEU A 225 -22.57 -20.96 -15.54
C LEU A 225 -21.83 -19.85 -14.79
N ARG A 226 -20.52 -19.70 -14.99
CA ARG A 226 -19.71 -18.63 -14.40
C ARG A 226 -20.24 -17.27 -14.85
N THR A 227 -20.49 -17.10 -16.14
CA THR A 227 -21.04 -15.85 -16.72
C THR A 227 -22.46 -15.59 -16.20
N LEU A 228 -23.31 -16.63 -16.16
CA LEU A 228 -24.70 -16.51 -15.70
C LEU A 228 -24.81 -16.17 -14.21
N ALA A 229 -23.87 -16.64 -13.38
CA ALA A 229 -23.81 -16.35 -11.94
C ALA A 229 -23.27 -14.94 -11.62
N PHE A 230 -22.52 -14.32 -12.54
CA PHE A 230 -21.89 -13.03 -12.27
C PHE A 230 -22.94 -11.92 -12.11
N LYS A 231 -23.04 -11.36 -10.89
CA LYS A 231 -23.96 -10.27 -10.51
C LYS A 231 -25.44 -10.56 -10.82
N ASN A 232 -25.89 -11.82 -10.64
CA ASN A 232 -27.30 -12.18 -10.82
C ASN A 232 -27.70 -13.21 -9.76
N ASP A 233 -28.38 -12.77 -8.70
CA ASP A 233 -28.61 -13.60 -7.51
C ASP A 233 -29.59 -14.74 -7.77
N GLU A 234 -30.66 -14.51 -8.52
CA GLU A 234 -31.64 -15.56 -8.81
C GLU A 234 -31.06 -16.63 -9.76
N ASN A 235 -30.09 -16.29 -10.61
CA ASN A 235 -29.33 -17.29 -11.35
C ASN A 235 -28.42 -18.11 -10.42
N LYS A 236 -27.76 -17.48 -9.45
CA LYS A 236 -26.95 -18.20 -8.45
C LYS A 236 -27.81 -19.19 -7.66
N ASP A 237 -28.98 -18.74 -7.20
CA ASP A 237 -29.93 -19.57 -6.46
C ASP A 237 -30.36 -20.77 -7.30
N GLN A 238 -30.75 -20.57 -8.56
CA GLN A 238 -31.16 -21.69 -9.42
C GLN A 238 -30.02 -22.69 -9.69
N ILE A 239 -28.76 -22.23 -9.82
CA ILE A 239 -27.62 -23.14 -9.98
C ILE A 239 -27.45 -24.04 -8.75
N VAL A 240 -27.65 -23.48 -7.55
CA VAL A 240 -27.59 -24.22 -6.29
C VAL A 240 -28.77 -25.17 -6.13
N GLU A 241 -30.00 -24.72 -6.47
CA GLU A 241 -31.22 -25.53 -6.46
C GLU A 241 -31.14 -26.73 -7.42
N CYS A 242 -30.46 -26.57 -8.57
CA CYS A 242 -30.17 -27.64 -9.52
C CYS A 242 -29.07 -28.61 -9.03
N ASN A 243 -28.63 -28.49 -7.77
CA ASN A 243 -27.60 -29.32 -7.15
C ASN A 243 -26.23 -29.24 -7.86
N GLY A 244 -25.82 -28.06 -8.32
CA GLY A 244 -24.53 -27.87 -8.99
C GLY A 244 -23.31 -27.91 -8.06
N LEU A 245 -23.48 -27.64 -6.76
CA LEU A 245 -22.35 -27.48 -5.83
C LEU A 245 -21.47 -28.73 -5.68
N PRO A 246 -22.01 -29.97 -5.48
CA PRO A 246 -21.16 -31.15 -5.32
C PRO A 246 -20.27 -31.41 -6.54
N THR A 247 -20.81 -31.24 -7.75
CA THR A 247 -20.06 -31.43 -9.01
C THR A 247 -18.99 -30.36 -9.20
N LEU A 248 -19.31 -29.09 -8.94
CA LEU A 248 -18.31 -28.01 -8.98
C LEU A 248 -17.16 -28.26 -7.99
N ILE A 249 -17.46 -28.74 -6.78
CA ILE A 249 -16.44 -29.08 -5.77
C ILE A 249 -15.58 -30.27 -6.19
N LEU A 250 -16.17 -31.25 -6.88
CA LEU A 250 -15.41 -32.36 -7.47
C LEU A 250 -14.48 -31.85 -8.58
N MET A 251 -14.97 -30.95 -9.44
CA MET A 251 -14.18 -30.34 -10.53
C MET A 251 -12.97 -29.54 -10.02
N LEU A 252 -13.02 -28.96 -8.82
CA LEU A 252 -11.85 -28.33 -8.18
C LEU A 252 -10.67 -29.31 -7.98
N ARG A 253 -10.92 -30.63 -8.02
CA ARG A 253 -9.92 -31.68 -7.86
C ARG A 253 -9.37 -32.19 -9.20
N SER A 254 -9.84 -31.65 -10.32
CA SER A 254 -9.38 -32.06 -11.65
C SER A 254 -7.91 -31.72 -11.87
N GLU A 255 -7.20 -32.63 -12.55
CA GLU A 255 -5.84 -32.41 -13.03
C GLU A 255 -5.79 -31.47 -14.25
N ASP A 256 -6.92 -31.33 -14.98
CA ASP A 256 -7.04 -30.32 -16.04
C ASP A 256 -7.21 -28.94 -15.43
N ALA A 257 -6.18 -28.11 -15.59
CA ALA A 257 -6.17 -26.76 -15.06
C ALA A 257 -7.32 -25.88 -15.58
N ALA A 258 -7.76 -26.10 -16.81
CA ALA A 258 -8.86 -25.34 -17.38
C ALA A 258 -10.20 -25.72 -16.74
N ILE A 259 -10.37 -26.97 -16.29
CA ILE A 259 -11.57 -27.41 -15.57
C ILE A 259 -11.62 -26.82 -14.16
N HIS A 260 -10.53 -26.98 -13.39
CA HIS A 260 -10.55 -26.47 -12.02
C HIS A 260 -10.59 -24.93 -11.97
N TYR A 261 -10.08 -24.25 -13.00
CA TYR A 261 -10.17 -22.80 -13.16
C TYR A 261 -11.61 -22.33 -13.32
N GLU A 262 -12.38 -22.97 -14.20
CA GLU A 262 -13.79 -22.60 -14.34
C GLU A 262 -14.59 -22.94 -13.09
N ALA A 263 -14.34 -24.10 -12.48
CA ALA A 263 -15.04 -24.51 -11.26
C ALA A 263 -14.84 -23.51 -10.11
N VAL A 264 -13.60 -23.06 -9.85
CA VAL A 264 -13.32 -22.06 -8.81
C VAL A 264 -13.95 -20.70 -9.16
N GLY A 265 -13.97 -20.33 -10.45
CA GLY A 265 -14.62 -19.11 -10.93
C GLY A 265 -16.14 -19.12 -10.76
N VAL A 266 -16.81 -20.24 -11.06
CA VAL A 266 -18.25 -20.41 -10.80
C VAL A 266 -18.52 -20.27 -9.31
N ILE A 267 -17.80 -21.01 -8.46
CA ILE A 267 -17.99 -20.94 -6.99
C ILE A 267 -17.73 -19.53 -6.46
N GLY A 268 -16.68 -18.86 -6.94
CA GLY A 268 -16.38 -17.46 -6.60
C GLY A 268 -17.55 -16.52 -6.89
N ASN A 269 -18.17 -16.65 -8.06
CA ASN A 269 -19.35 -15.85 -8.42
C ASN A 269 -20.59 -16.23 -7.59
N LEU A 270 -20.79 -17.52 -7.31
CA LEU A 270 -21.91 -18.01 -6.51
C LEU A 270 -21.88 -17.48 -5.06
N VAL A 271 -20.70 -17.39 -4.43
CA VAL A 271 -20.61 -16.94 -3.03
C VAL A 271 -20.46 -15.43 -2.89
N HIS A 272 -20.16 -14.72 -3.97
CA HIS A 272 -20.02 -13.26 -3.97
C HIS A 272 -21.36 -12.60 -3.60
N SER A 273 -21.35 -11.81 -2.52
CA SER A 273 -22.55 -11.15 -1.95
C SER A 273 -23.68 -12.07 -1.51
N SER A 274 -23.44 -13.38 -1.37
CA SER A 274 -24.47 -14.37 -1.02
C SER A 274 -24.06 -15.19 0.22
N PRO A 275 -24.35 -14.71 1.45
CA PRO A 275 -23.96 -15.39 2.69
C PRO A 275 -24.57 -16.80 2.85
N SER A 276 -25.80 -17.01 2.36
CA SER A 276 -26.49 -18.30 2.39
C SER A 276 -25.76 -19.34 1.53
N ILE A 277 -25.48 -19.02 0.27
CA ILE A 277 -24.75 -19.88 -0.66
C ILE A 277 -23.34 -20.15 -0.14
N LYS A 278 -22.67 -19.14 0.43
CA LYS A 278 -21.35 -19.31 1.04
C LYS A 278 -21.34 -20.40 2.13
N LYS A 279 -22.35 -20.40 3.02
CA LYS A 279 -22.50 -21.46 4.05
C LYS A 279 -22.74 -22.83 3.42
N GLN A 280 -23.57 -22.91 2.38
CA GLN A 280 -23.83 -24.17 1.67
C GLN A 280 -22.57 -24.73 1.00
N VAL A 281 -21.78 -23.88 0.34
CA VAL A 281 -20.51 -24.25 -0.30
C VAL A 281 -19.49 -24.76 0.73
N LEU A 282 -19.40 -24.12 1.89
CA LEU A 282 -18.54 -24.56 2.99
C LEU A 282 -19.01 -25.89 3.57
N ALA A 283 -20.31 -26.06 3.80
CA ALA A 283 -20.92 -27.30 4.30
C ALA A 283 -20.73 -28.47 3.32
N ALA A 284 -20.74 -28.19 2.01
CA ALA A 284 -20.45 -29.17 0.96
C ALA A 284 -18.96 -29.55 0.84
N GLY A 285 -18.07 -28.98 1.68
CA GLY A 285 -16.68 -29.40 1.77
C GLY A 285 -15.72 -28.73 0.78
N ALA A 286 -16.07 -27.56 0.23
CA ALA A 286 -15.25 -26.85 -0.76
C ALA A 286 -13.88 -26.37 -0.24
N LEU A 287 -13.74 -26.16 1.07
CA LEU A 287 -12.59 -25.47 1.64
C LEU A 287 -11.23 -26.17 1.35
N GLN A 288 -11.12 -27.49 1.53
CA GLN A 288 -9.85 -28.18 1.28
C GLN A 288 -9.47 -28.21 -0.22
N PRO A 289 -10.39 -28.52 -1.15
CA PRO A 289 -10.14 -28.37 -2.59
C PRO A 289 -9.65 -26.98 -2.99
N VAL A 290 -10.26 -25.91 -2.47
CA VAL A 290 -9.84 -24.52 -2.75
C VAL A 290 -8.42 -24.25 -2.23
N ILE A 291 -8.08 -24.70 -1.01
CA ILE A 291 -6.72 -24.55 -0.46
C ILE A 291 -5.68 -25.25 -1.35
N ARG A 292 -5.99 -26.45 -1.88
CA ARG A 292 -5.07 -27.15 -2.80
C ARG A 292 -4.80 -26.37 -4.09
N LEU A 293 -5.76 -25.60 -4.59
CA LEU A 293 -5.58 -24.80 -5.80
C LEU A 293 -4.58 -23.64 -5.64
N LEU A 294 -4.26 -23.21 -4.41
CA LEU A 294 -3.17 -22.25 -4.16
C LEU A 294 -1.80 -22.80 -4.62
N SER A 295 -1.66 -24.12 -4.72
CA SER A 295 -0.46 -24.81 -5.20
C SER A 295 -0.58 -25.27 -6.66
N SER A 296 -1.63 -24.88 -7.40
CA SER A 296 -1.79 -25.21 -8.83
C SER A 296 -0.64 -24.67 -9.69
N TYR A 297 -0.38 -25.25 -10.86
CA TYR A 297 0.56 -24.65 -11.82
C TYR A 297 -0.07 -23.48 -12.62
N CYS A 298 -1.40 -23.34 -12.56
CA CYS A 298 -2.13 -22.26 -13.21
C CYS A 298 -2.25 -21.04 -12.28
N SER A 299 -1.64 -19.93 -12.66
CA SER A 299 -1.68 -18.67 -11.90
C SER A 299 -3.10 -18.15 -11.73
N GLU A 300 -3.94 -18.27 -12.76
CA GLU A 300 -5.34 -17.84 -12.71
C GLU A 300 -6.12 -18.60 -11.64
N SER A 301 -5.88 -19.92 -11.53
CA SER A 301 -6.51 -20.76 -10.49
C SER A 301 -6.03 -20.39 -9.09
N LYS A 302 -4.73 -20.08 -8.91
CA LYS A 302 -4.23 -19.58 -7.62
C LYS A 302 -4.90 -18.26 -7.23
N ARG A 303 -5.04 -17.35 -8.19
CA ARG A 303 -5.64 -16.02 -7.99
C ARG A 303 -7.09 -16.15 -7.53
N GLU A 304 -7.90 -16.94 -8.25
CA GLU A 304 -9.30 -17.18 -7.90
C GLU A 304 -9.44 -17.93 -6.56
N ALA A 305 -8.57 -18.90 -6.28
CA ALA A 305 -8.56 -19.61 -5.01
C ALA A 305 -8.25 -18.67 -3.83
N ALA A 306 -7.26 -17.79 -3.95
CA ALA A 306 -6.94 -16.81 -2.91
C ALA A 306 -8.09 -15.81 -2.69
N LEU A 307 -8.71 -15.32 -3.78
CA LEU A 307 -9.89 -14.46 -3.69
C LEU A 307 -11.04 -15.15 -2.95
N LEU A 308 -11.34 -16.40 -3.31
CA LEU A 308 -12.40 -17.20 -2.71
C LEU A 308 -12.14 -17.48 -1.22
N LEU A 309 -10.89 -17.75 -0.83
CA LEU A 309 -10.53 -17.88 0.60
C LEU A 309 -10.73 -16.57 1.37
N GLY A 310 -10.40 -15.41 0.78
CA GLY A 310 -10.68 -14.12 1.38
C GLY A 310 -12.19 -13.86 1.54
N GLN A 311 -13.02 -14.34 0.60
CA GLN A 311 -14.47 -14.29 0.70
C GLN A 311 -15.01 -15.24 1.78
N PHE A 312 -14.45 -16.44 1.93
CA PHE A 312 -14.79 -17.37 3.01
C PHE A 312 -14.40 -16.81 4.39
N ALA A 313 -13.22 -16.19 4.51
CA ALA A 313 -12.76 -15.55 5.73
C ALA A 313 -13.66 -14.40 6.23
N ALA A 314 -14.56 -13.89 5.38
CA ALA A 314 -15.55 -12.88 5.78
C ALA A 314 -16.82 -13.46 6.43
N THR A 315 -16.92 -14.78 6.61
CA THR A 315 -18.13 -15.43 7.16
C THR A 315 -18.22 -15.26 8.68
N ASP A 316 -17.22 -15.79 9.41
CA ASP A 316 -17.14 -15.80 10.86
C ASP A 316 -15.70 -16.13 11.30
N SER A 317 -15.45 -16.07 12.61
CA SER A 317 -14.14 -16.37 13.21
C SER A 317 -13.71 -17.83 12.98
N ASP A 318 -14.61 -18.79 13.18
CA ASP A 318 -14.34 -20.23 13.02
C ASP A 318 -13.85 -20.55 11.61
N CYS A 319 -14.46 -19.96 10.59
CA CYS A 319 -14.05 -20.13 9.20
C CYS A 319 -12.62 -19.64 8.97
N LYS A 320 -12.23 -18.47 9.52
CA LYS A 320 -10.86 -17.96 9.42
C LYS A 320 -9.87 -18.91 10.06
N VAL A 321 -10.18 -19.41 11.25
CA VAL A 321 -9.33 -20.38 11.98
C VAL A 321 -9.19 -21.68 11.19
N HIS A 322 -10.29 -22.21 10.64
CA HIS A 322 -10.25 -23.43 9.83
C HIS A 322 -9.48 -23.28 8.53
N ILE A 323 -9.52 -22.11 7.87
CA ILE A 323 -8.68 -21.83 6.69
C ILE A 323 -7.18 -21.97 7.06
N VAL A 324 -6.79 -21.40 8.20
CA VAL A 324 -5.40 -21.46 8.69
C VAL A 324 -5.01 -22.89 9.11
N GLN A 325 -5.83 -23.56 9.92
CA GLN A 325 -5.58 -24.94 10.39
C GLN A 325 -5.46 -25.95 9.26
N ARG A 326 -6.13 -25.71 8.12
CA ARG A 326 -6.05 -26.56 6.92
C ARG A 326 -4.86 -26.24 6.00
N GLY A 327 -3.94 -25.39 6.44
CA GLY A 327 -2.65 -25.17 5.79
C GLY A 327 -2.63 -24.10 4.69
N ALA A 328 -3.56 -23.14 4.71
CA ALA A 328 -3.60 -22.09 3.68
C ALA A 328 -2.43 -21.08 3.76
N LEU A 329 -1.79 -20.93 4.93
CA LEU A 329 -0.79 -19.87 5.16
C LEU A 329 0.44 -19.99 4.28
N GLN A 330 1.08 -21.15 4.21
CA GLN A 330 2.34 -21.32 3.46
C GLN A 330 2.15 -21.05 1.96
N PRO A 331 1.13 -21.60 1.26
CA PRO A 331 0.88 -21.25 -0.14
C PRO A 331 0.58 -19.76 -0.35
N LEU A 332 -0.19 -19.12 0.54
CA LEU A 332 -0.47 -17.68 0.45
C LEU A 332 0.82 -16.86 0.61
N ILE A 333 1.66 -17.17 1.61
CA ILE A 333 2.92 -16.46 1.83
C ILE A 333 3.87 -16.64 0.64
N GLN A 334 3.94 -17.84 0.05
CA GLN A 334 4.70 -18.07 -1.18
C GLN A 334 4.20 -17.20 -2.34
N MET A 335 2.87 -17.01 -2.46
CA MET A 335 2.28 -16.12 -3.48
C MET A 335 2.68 -14.65 -3.31
N LEU A 336 2.93 -14.17 -2.08
CA LEU A 336 3.43 -12.79 -1.85
C LEU A 336 4.80 -12.55 -2.48
N GLN A 337 5.57 -13.61 -2.71
CA GLN A 337 6.92 -13.56 -3.28
C GLN A 337 6.93 -13.76 -4.81
N SER A 338 5.77 -14.04 -5.43
CA SER A 338 5.63 -14.21 -6.89
C SER A 338 6.14 -13.00 -7.67
N PRO A 339 6.56 -13.11 -8.94
CA PRO A 339 6.72 -11.95 -9.81
C PRO A 339 5.39 -11.31 -10.22
N ASP A 340 4.29 -12.07 -10.19
CA ASP A 340 2.96 -11.63 -10.60
C ASP A 340 2.28 -10.74 -9.53
N THR A 341 2.03 -9.48 -9.89
CA THR A 341 1.36 -8.49 -9.05
C THR A 341 -0.05 -8.92 -8.63
N GLN A 342 -0.82 -9.57 -9.51
CA GLN A 342 -2.19 -10.00 -9.19
C GLN A 342 -2.19 -11.14 -8.17
N LEU A 343 -1.22 -12.06 -8.24
CA LEU A 343 -1.07 -13.12 -7.24
C LEU A 343 -0.71 -12.56 -5.86
N LYS A 344 0.17 -11.55 -5.80
CA LYS A 344 0.48 -10.85 -4.55
C LYS A 344 -0.77 -10.20 -3.97
N GLU A 345 -1.56 -9.55 -4.83
CA GLU A 345 -2.73 -8.80 -4.41
C GLU A 345 -3.78 -9.70 -3.78
N MET A 346 -4.15 -10.80 -4.45
CA MET A 346 -5.14 -11.73 -3.93
C MET A 346 -4.64 -12.47 -2.68
N SER A 347 -3.34 -12.79 -2.61
CA SER A 347 -2.76 -13.37 -1.41
C SER A 347 -2.80 -12.40 -0.22
N ALA A 348 -2.38 -11.15 -0.41
CA ALA A 348 -2.40 -10.13 0.62
C ALA A 348 -3.83 -9.81 1.07
N PHE A 349 -4.80 -9.80 0.13
CA PHE A 349 -6.22 -9.67 0.44
C PHE A 349 -6.71 -10.80 1.36
N ALA A 350 -6.41 -12.06 1.02
CA ALA A 350 -6.81 -13.20 1.83
C ALA A 350 -6.16 -13.18 3.22
N LEU A 351 -4.84 -12.98 3.29
CA LEU A 351 -4.10 -12.85 4.55
C LEU A 351 -4.59 -11.69 5.40
N GLY A 352 -4.96 -10.56 4.79
CA GLY A 352 -5.49 -9.40 5.49
C GLY A 352 -6.79 -9.70 6.21
N ARG A 353 -7.68 -10.48 5.60
CA ARG A 353 -8.93 -10.96 6.23
C ARG A 353 -8.66 -11.97 7.36
N LEU A 354 -7.72 -12.89 7.15
CA LEU A 354 -7.34 -13.89 8.15
C LEU A 354 -6.66 -13.25 9.37
N ALA A 355 -5.87 -12.19 9.18
CA ALA A 355 -5.16 -11.47 10.24
C ALA A 355 -6.10 -10.65 11.15
N GLN A 356 -7.36 -10.42 10.75
CA GLN A 356 -8.38 -9.79 11.61
C GLN A 356 -8.95 -10.76 12.66
N ASP A 357 -8.29 -11.89 12.91
CA ASP A 357 -8.64 -12.85 13.96
C ASP A 357 -7.43 -13.13 14.83
N THR A 358 -7.58 -12.97 16.14
CA THR A 358 -6.48 -13.06 17.12
C THR A 358 -5.85 -14.45 17.16
N HIS A 359 -6.62 -15.51 16.88
CA HIS A 359 -6.11 -16.89 16.86
C HIS A 359 -5.17 -17.17 15.68
N ASN A 360 -5.26 -16.37 14.62
CA ASN A 360 -4.46 -16.57 13.40
C ASN A 360 -3.17 -15.75 13.40
N GLN A 361 -3.11 -14.64 14.14
CA GLN A 361 -2.05 -13.64 14.04
C GLN A 361 -0.67 -14.20 14.31
N ALA A 362 -0.50 -14.94 15.42
CA ALA A 362 0.77 -15.62 15.73
C ALA A 362 1.16 -16.64 14.66
N GLY A 363 0.20 -17.42 14.14
CA GLY A 363 0.45 -18.38 13.07
C GLY A 363 0.90 -17.73 11.76
N ILE A 364 0.31 -16.58 11.40
CA ILE A 364 0.70 -15.79 10.21
C ILE A 364 2.12 -15.24 10.37
N ALA A 365 2.46 -14.69 11.55
CA ALA A 365 3.80 -14.18 11.84
C ALA A 365 4.86 -15.29 11.80
N HIS A 366 4.65 -16.39 12.56
CA HIS A 366 5.56 -17.53 12.63
C HIS A 366 5.76 -18.24 11.28
N SER A 367 4.76 -18.15 10.38
CA SER A 367 4.87 -18.69 9.02
C SER A 367 5.77 -17.86 8.09
N GLY A 368 6.32 -16.74 8.55
CA GLY A 368 7.26 -15.90 7.79
C GLY A 368 6.59 -14.83 6.91
N ALA A 369 5.36 -14.42 7.22
CA ALA A 369 4.63 -13.46 6.41
C ALA A 369 5.17 -12.02 6.52
N ILE A 370 5.76 -11.65 7.67
CA ILE A 370 6.12 -10.25 7.99
C ILE A 370 7.09 -9.65 6.96
N GLU A 371 8.18 -10.33 6.64
CA GLU A 371 9.19 -9.78 5.72
C GLU A 371 8.66 -9.55 4.29
N PRO A 372 7.95 -10.51 3.65
CA PRO A 372 7.26 -10.25 2.39
C PRO A 372 6.28 -9.08 2.44
N LEU A 373 5.47 -8.96 3.51
CA LEU A 373 4.52 -7.86 3.68
C LEU A 373 5.26 -6.51 3.77
N LEU A 374 6.32 -6.45 4.56
CA LEU A 374 7.18 -5.27 4.68
C LEU A 374 7.85 -4.87 3.37
N LYS A 375 8.07 -5.80 2.43
CA LYS A 375 8.52 -5.50 1.06
C LYS A 375 7.38 -4.98 0.19
N LEU A 376 6.15 -5.46 0.37
CA LEU A 376 4.97 -4.97 -0.37
C LEU A 376 4.57 -3.54 0.01
N LEU A 377 4.91 -3.06 1.21
CA LEU A 377 4.73 -1.65 1.59
C LEU A 377 5.53 -0.70 0.68
N GLU A 378 6.62 -1.16 0.07
CA GLU A 378 7.47 -0.38 -0.85
C GLU A 378 7.00 -0.50 -2.32
N SER A 379 5.87 -1.17 -2.56
CA SER A 379 5.31 -1.34 -3.90
C SER A 379 4.82 -0.01 -4.49
N LYS A 380 4.97 0.15 -5.82
CA LYS A 380 4.37 1.26 -6.57
C LYS A 380 2.87 1.08 -6.84
N HIS A 381 2.28 -0.03 -6.39
CA HIS A 381 0.86 -0.33 -6.57
C HIS A 381 0.09 -0.08 -5.28
N GLU A 382 -0.88 0.84 -5.33
CA GLU A 382 -1.67 1.28 -4.17
C GLU A 382 -2.37 0.12 -3.46
N PHE A 383 -3.05 -0.77 -4.21
CA PHE A 383 -3.76 -1.92 -3.62
C PHE A 383 -2.83 -2.89 -2.89
N LEU A 384 -1.60 -3.10 -3.40
CA LEU A 384 -0.62 -3.94 -2.71
C LEU A 384 -0.11 -3.29 -1.42
N GLN A 385 0.18 -1.99 -1.45
CA GLN A 385 0.57 -1.26 -0.25
C GLN A 385 -0.55 -1.31 0.80
N HIS A 386 -1.79 -1.06 0.39
CA HIS A 386 -2.95 -1.07 1.27
C HIS A 386 -3.20 -2.45 1.89
N ASN A 387 -3.25 -3.52 1.08
CA ASN A 387 -3.47 -4.86 1.57
C ASN A 387 -2.36 -5.29 2.53
N SER A 388 -1.11 -4.95 2.24
CA SER A 388 0.00 -5.22 3.17
C SER A 388 -0.15 -4.47 4.50
N ALA A 389 -0.44 -3.16 4.45
CA ALA A 389 -0.69 -2.36 5.65
C ALA A 389 -1.86 -2.91 6.47
N PHE A 390 -2.93 -3.38 5.82
CA PHE A 390 -4.09 -3.97 6.47
C PHE A 390 -3.78 -5.30 7.16
N VAL A 391 -2.90 -6.14 6.58
CA VAL A 391 -2.42 -7.36 7.24
C VAL A 391 -1.63 -7.00 8.49
N LEU A 392 -0.66 -6.07 8.38
CA LEU A 392 0.17 -5.64 9.50
C LEU A 392 -0.66 -5.01 10.62
N TYR A 393 -1.68 -4.20 10.28
CA TYR A 393 -2.64 -3.67 11.25
C TYR A 393 -3.33 -4.77 12.07
N GLY A 394 -3.75 -5.85 11.40
CA GLY A 394 -4.34 -7.02 12.06
C GLY A 394 -3.35 -7.72 12.98
N LEU A 395 -2.11 -7.93 12.52
CA LEU A 395 -1.09 -8.64 13.29
C LEU A 395 -0.79 -7.96 14.64
N VAL A 396 -0.70 -6.63 14.67
CA VAL A 396 -0.35 -5.84 15.86
C VAL A 396 -1.36 -5.98 17.02
N GLU A 397 -2.50 -6.63 16.83
CA GLU A 397 -3.40 -6.93 17.94
C GLU A 397 -2.78 -7.92 18.95
N ASN A 398 -1.95 -8.86 18.47
CA ASN A 398 -1.27 -9.87 19.29
C ASN A 398 0.12 -9.40 19.73
N GLU A 399 0.43 -9.60 21.01
CA GLU A 399 1.70 -9.15 21.62
C GLU A 399 2.94 -9.84 21.04
N ASP A 400 2.86 -11.14 20.71
CA ASP A 400 3.99 -11.92 20.18
C ASP A 400 4.42 -11.40 18.80
N THR A 401 3.45 -10.98 17.97
CA THR A 401 3.72 -10.51 16.60
C THR A 401 4.35 -9.12 16.59
N ILE A 402 4.09 -8.27 17.61
CA ILE A 402 4.69 -6.93 17.72
C ILE A 402 6.20 -7.06 17.78
N ALA A 403 6.71 -8.01 18.56
CA ALA A 403 8.14 -8.21 18.71
C ALA A 403 8.80 -8.64 17.38
N ASP A 404 8.16 -9.54 16.63
CA ASP A 404 8.65 -9.93 15.30
C ASP A 404 8.59 -8.75 14.32
N LEU A 405 7.51 -7.96 14.34
CA LEU A 405 7.39 -6.78 13.49
C LEU A 405 8.54 -5.79 13.75
N VAL A 406 8.86 -5.51 15.02
CA VAL A 406 10.00 -4.66 15.42
C VAL A 406 11.32 -5.30 14.97
N ARG A 407 11.50 -6.60 15.20
CA ARG A 407 12.71 -7.34 14.81
C ARG A 407 13.00 -7.22 13.31
N PHE A 408 11.98 -7.28 12.46
CA PHE A 408 12.13 -7.14 11.01
C PHE A 408 12.23 -5.68 10.52
N GLY A 409 12.13 -4.70 11.42
CA GLY A 409 12.21 -3.28 11.09
C GLY A 409 10.90 -2.71 10.53
N GLY A 410 9.77 -3.30 10.93
CA GLY A 410 8.45 -2.90 10.46
C GLY A 410 8.04 -1.51 10.91
N VAL A 411 8.44 -1.09 12.11
CA VAL A 411 8.16 0.26 12.63
C VAL A 411 8.80 1.33 11.74
N GLN A 412 10.07 1.17 11.38
CA GLN A 412 10.77 2.12 10.51
C GLN A 412 10.12 2.16 9.11
N LYS A 413 9.80 1.00 8.53
CA LYS A 413 9.12 0.94 7.22
C LYS A 413 7.73 1.58 7.22
N LEU A 414 7.00 1.50 8.34
CA LEU A 414 5.70 2.17 8.49
C LEU A 414 5.86 3.69 8.65
N GLN A 415 6.98 4.16 9.21
CA GLN A 415 7.23 5.59 9.43
C GLN A 415 7.78 6.29 8.20
N ASP A 416 8.74 5.65 7.52
CA ASP A 416 9.50 6.25 6.42
C ASP A 416 8.91 5.90 5.05
N GLY A 417 7.82 5.12 5.02
CA GLY A 417 7.21 4.62 3.80
C GLY A 417 6.51 5.72 2.99
N GLU A 418 6.79 5.75 1.69
CA GLU A 418 6.05 6.58 0.73
C GLU A 418 4.76 5.86 0.30
N PHE A 419 3.65 6.18 0.97
CA PHE A 419 2.35 5.58 0.66
C PHE A 419 1.58 6.41 -0.37
N ILE A 420 1.10 5.77 -1.43
CA ILE A 420 0.42 6.42 -2.56
C ILE A 420 -1.00 6.86 -2.17
N GLY A 421 -1.78 5.93 -1.62
CA GLY A 421 -3.19 6.13 -1.28
C GLY A 421 -3.41 6.68 0.13
N GLN A 422 -4.37 7.60 0.28
CA GLN A 422 -4.80 8.08 1.60
C GLN A 422 -5.31 6.95 2.52
N PRO A 423 -6.09 5.96 2.05
CA PRO A 423 -6.53 4.85 2.90
C PRO A 423 -5.36 4.06 3.49
N THR A 424 -4.25 3.94 2.76
CA THR A 424 -3.03 3.30 3.23
C THR A 424 -2.37 4.13 4.32
N ARG A 425 -2.22 5.45 4.14
CA ARG A 425 -1.67 6.36 5.17
C ARG A 425 -2.47 6.29 6.46
N ASP A 426 -3.80 6.32 6.37
CA ASP A 426 -4.68 6.23 7.54
C ASP A 426 -4.54 4.87 8.24
N CYS A 427 -4.43 3.78 7.46
CA CYS A 427 -4.20 2.45 8.02
C CYS A 427 -2.85 2.34 8.73
N VAL A 428 -1.79 2.92 8.15
CA VAL A 428 -0.45 2.96 8.74
C VAL A 428 -0.44 3.80 10.01
N ALA A 429 -1.07 4.97 10.01
CA ALA A 429 -1.19 5.82 11.21
C ALA A 429 -1.91 5.10 12.34
N ARG A 430 -3.03 4.41 12.05
CA ARG A 430 -3.72 3.57 13.04
C ARG A 430 -2.86 2.39 13.53
N THR A 431 -2.02 1.82 12.67
CA THR A 431 -1.11 0.74 13.04
C THR A 431 -0.03 1.23 14.00
N LEU A 432 0.58 2.38 13.71
CA LEU A 432 1.57 3.03 14.59
C LEU A 432 0.96 3.44 15.93
N LYS A 433 -0.27 3.98 15.93
CA LYS A 433 -0.96 4.33 17.16
C LYS A 433 -1.24 3.09 18.02
N LYS A 434 -1.73 2.01 17.40
CA LYS A 434 -1.95 0.74 18.11
C LYS A 434 -0.66 0.15 18.68
N LEU A 435 0.46 0.26 17.96
CA LEU A 435 1.77 -0.14 18.46
C LEU A 435 2.18 0.67 19.69
N GLU A 436 2.03 1.99 19.66
CA GLU A 436 2.31 2.87 20.80
C GLU A 436 1.50 2.45 22.04
N ASP A 437 0.20 2.19 21.86
CA ASP A 437 -0.69 1.82 22.97
C ASP A 437 -0.37 0.44 23.57
N LYS A 438 0.28 -0.46 22.81
CA LYS A 438 0.59 -1.85 23.22
C LYS A 438 2.03 -2.10 23.65
N ILE A 439 2.97 -1.16 23.44
CA ILE A 439 4.37 -1.30 23.87
C ILE A 439 4.49 -0.94 25.36
N HIS A 440 4.04 -1.87 26.22
CA HIS A 440 4.20 -1.81 27.67
C HIS A 440 4.30 -3.25 28.23
N GLY A 441 4.54 -3.41 29.53
CA GLY A 441 4.49 -4.70 30.22
C GLY A 441 5.37 -5.80 29.61
N SER A 442 4.76 -6.93 29.25
CA SER A 442 5.37 -8.12 28.62
C SER A 442 6.08 -7.78 27.31
N VAL A 443 5.42 -7.03 26.42
CA VAL A 443 5.96 -6.63 25.12
C VAL A 443 7.22 -5.82 25.30
N LEU A 444 7.17 -4.77 26.13
CA LEU A 444 8.34 -3.93 26.41
C LEU A 444 9.48 -4.76 27.01
N SER A 445 9.20 -5.64 27.96
CA SER A 445 10.19 -6.53 28.57
C SER A 445 10.89 -7.42 27.55
N TYR A 446 10.13 -7.96 26.59
CA TYR A 446 10.68 -8.76 25.50
C TYR A 446 11.52 -7.93 24.52
N LEU A 447 11.06 -6.72 24.15
CA LEU A 447 11.81 -5.79 23.32
C LEU A 447 13.14 -5.40 23.99
N LEU A 448 13.14 -5.08 25.28
CA LEU A 448 14.36 -4.78 26.06
C LEU A 448 15.33 -5.96 26.09
N ARG A 449 14.82 -7.19 26.20
CA ARG A 449 15.65 -8.39 26.07
C ARG A 449 16.30 -8.46 24.68
N MET A 450 15.52 -8.30 23.60
CA MET A 450 16.07 -8.28 22.24
C MET A 450 17.09 -7.17 22.03
N MET A 451 16.88 -5.99 22.64
CA MET A 451 17.81 -4.87 22.56
C MET A 451 19.15 -5.17 23.25
N ARG A 452 19.15 -5.99 24.32
CA ARG A 452 20.37 -6.38 25.04
C ARG A 452 21.11 -7.55 24.41
N VAL A 453 20.40 -8.60 23.99
CA VAL A 453 21.03 -9.87 23.56
C VAL A 453 20.91 -10.18 22.08
N GLY A 454 20.13 -9.40 21.32
CA GLY A 454 19.94 -9.62 19.89
C GLY A 454 21.18 -9.27 19.06
N GLU A 455 21.17 -9.61 17.78
CA GLU A 455 22.19 -9.14 16.83
C GLU A 455 22.18 -7.61 16.73
N LYS A 456 23.34 -6.98 16.50
CA LYS A 456 23.47 -5.50 16.40
C LYS A 456 22.41 -4.85 15.50
N LYS A 457 22.04 -5.50 14.39
CA LYS A 457 20.97 -5.03 13.49
C LYS A 457 19.58 -5.01 14.17
N VAL A 458 19.27 -6.05 14.95
CA VAL A 458 18.02 -6.14 15.73
C VAL A 458 18.05 -5.14 16.88
N GLN A 459 19.15 -5.04 17.62
CA GLN A 459 19.30 -4.07 18.72
C GLN A 459 19.01 -2.64 18.25
N ARG A 460 19.62 -2.25 17.12
CA ARG A 460 19.40 -0.93 16.48
C ARG A 460 17.94 -0.71 16.08
N ARG A 461 17.29 -1.70 15.46
CA ARG A 461 15.87 -1.62 15.08
C ARG A 461 14.95 -1.43 16.29
N VAL A 462 15.22 -2.15 17.38
CA VAL A 462 14.47 -2.03 18.63
C VAL A 462 14.68 -0.64 19.24
N ALA A 463 15.92 -0.17 19.37
CA ALA A 463 16.21 1.16 19.91
C ALA A 463 15.52 2.27 19.12
N LEU A 464 15.60 2.22 17.78
CA LEU A 464 14.90 3.16 16.89
C LEU A 464 13.37 3.07 17.08
N ALA A 465 12.80 1.86 17.14
CA ALA A 465 11.36 1.68 17.31
C ALA A 465 10.87 2.25 18.66
N LEU A 466 11.58 1.95 19.74
CA LEU A 466 11.24 2.43 21.08
C LEU A 466 11.38 3.95 21.18
N ALA A 467 12.35 4.58 20.52
CA ALA A 467 12.50 6.04 20.55
C ALA A 467 11.26 6.76 20.01
N HIS A 468 10.56 6.09 19.09
CA HIS A 468 9.35 6.59 18.49
C HIS A 468 8.10 6.23 19.31
N LEU A 469 8.01 4.99 19.79
CA LEU A 469 6.75 4.41 20.29
C LEU A 469 6.66 4.29 21.82
N CYS A 470 7.74 4.49 22.58
CA CYS A 470 7.69 4.35 24.03
C CYS A 470 6.83 5.42 24.70
N ASN A 471 6.24 5.06 25.84
CA ASN A 471 5.67 6.00 26.79
C ASN A 471 6.82 6.86 27.38
N PRO A 472 6.63 8.19 27.56
CA PRO A 472 7.55 9.04 28.31
C PRO A 472 8.09 8.43 29.61
N ASP A 473 7.25 7.74 30.39
CA ASP A 473 7.62 7.15 31.68
C ASP A 473 8.68 6.02 31.54
N ASP A 474 8.72 5.35 30.39
CA ASP A 474 9.64 4.24 30.14
C ASP A 474 11.00 4.70 29.57
N GLN A 475 11.17 5.99 29.25
CA GLN A 475 12.36 6.48 28.54
C GLN A 475 13.65 6.26 29.31
N LYS A 476 13.65 6.50 30.62
CA LYS A 476 14.82 6.26 31.47
C LYS A 476 15.21 4.78 31.43
N THR A 477 14.23 3.90 31.65
CA THR A 477 14.42 2.44 31.63
C THR A 477 14.99 1.97 30.29
N ILE A 478 14.46 2.48 29.18
CA ILE A 478 14.87 2.05 27.84
C ILE A 478 16.25 2.61 27.46
N PHE A 479 16.43 3.92 27.58
CA PHE A 479 17.57 4.61 26.97
C PHE A 479 18.77 4.76 27.92
N ILE A 480 18.54 4.75 29.23
CA ILE A 480 19.60 4.83 30.24
C ILE A 480 19.89 3.44 30.82
N ASP A 481 18.89 2.78 31.40
CA ASP A 481 19.12 1.55 32.16
C ASP A 481 19.37 0.32 31.26
N ASN A 482 19.01 0.38 29.98
CA ASN A 482 19.18 -0.69 28.99
C ASN A 482 20.01 -0.27 27.76
N ASP A 483 20.82 0.79 27.86
CA ASP A 483 21.77 1.23 26.82
C ASP A 483 21.14 1.61 25.46
N GLY A 484 19.83 1.89 25.42
CA GLY A 484 19.16 2.34 24.19
C GLY A 484 19.79 3.61 23.59
N LEU A 485 20.20 4.57 24.44
CA LEU A 485 20.85 5.80 23.98
C LEU A 485 22.20 5.50 23.30
N THR A 486 22.98 4.58 23.86
CA THR A 486 24.26 4.17 23.29
C THR A 486 24.09 3.63 21.88
N LEU A 487 23.06 2.82 21.64
CA LEU A 487 22.75 2.28 20.30
C LEU A 487 22.36 3.38 19.30
N LEU A 488 21.63 4.40 19.73
CA LEU A 488 21.31 5.55 18.87
C LEU A 488 22.58 6.35 18.55
N LEU A 489 23.42 6.65 19.55
CA LEU A 489 24.67 7.37 19.31
C LEU A 489 25.64 6.61 18.39
N GLU A 490 25.73 5.27 18.51
CA GLU A 490 26.49 4.43 17.57
C GLU A 490 25.96 4.55 16.11
N LEU A 491 24.64 4.72 15.93
CA LEU A 491 24.04 4.92 14.60
C LEU A 491 24.38 6.30 14.04
N LEU A 492 24.35 7.34 14.88
CA LEU A 492 24.72 8.70 14.52
C LEU A 492 26.20 8.81 14.13
N GLU A 493 27.07 8.05 14.78
CA GLU A 493 28.50 7.98 14.47
C GLU A 493 28.81 7.19 13.17
N SER A 494 27.87 6.36 12.71
CA SER A 494 28.15 5.46 11.60
C SER A 494 28.37 6.18 10.27
N THR A 495 29.15 5.56 9.37
CA THR A 495 29.41 6.08 8.02
C THR A 495 28.21 5.96 7.07
N ASN A 496 27.13 5.32 7.51
CA ASN A 496 25.94 5.13 6.69
C ASN A 496 24.97 6.29 6.92
N SER A 497 24.80 7.14 5.89
CA SER A 497 23.89 8.30 5.93
C SER A 497 22.45 7.94 6.39
N LYS A 498 21.94 6.76 6.01
CA LYS A 498 20.60 6.31 6.47
C LYS A 498 20.57 6.08 7.97
N HIS A 499 21.58 5.42 8.55
CA HIS A 499 21.64 5.22 9.99
C HIS A 499 21.74 6.54 10.76
N GLN A 500 22.52 7.49 10.24
CA GLN A 500 22.65 8.81 10.85
C GLN A 500 21.33 9.58 10.81
N ARG A 501 20.61 9.50 9.68
CA ARG A 501 19.27 10.06 9.52
C ARG A 501 18.28 9.46 10.52
N ASP A 502 18.18 8.14 10.54
CA ASP A 502 17.25 7.40 11.41
C ASP A 502 17.53 7.73 12.88
N SER A 503 18.81 7.79 13.28
CA SER A 503 19.23 8.18 14.62
C SER A 503 18.88 9.63 14.94
N SER A 504 19.11 10.56 14.01
CA SER A 504 18.81 11.98 14.22
C SER A 504 17.32 12.20 14.48
N ILE A 505 16.46 11.53 13.69
CA ILE A 505 15.01 11.55 13.87
C ILE A 505 14.63 10.95 15.23
N ALA A 506 15.18 9.78 15.59
CA ALA A 506 14.91 9.12 16.87
C ALA A 506 15.29 9.99 18.07
N LEU A 507 16.48 10.59 18.05
CA LEU A 507 16.96 11.50 19.10
C LEU A 507 16.11 12.77 19.18
N CYS A 508 15.72 13.37 18.05
CA CYS A 508 14.79 14.50 18.05
C CYS A 508 13.43 14.16 18.68
N ARG A 509 12.86 12.98 18.38
CA ARG A 509 11.60 12.56 19.00
C ARG A 509 11.74 12.33 20.49
N LEU A 510 12.85 11.72 20.91
CA LEU A 510 13.18 11.53 22.32
C LEU A 510 13.30 12.88 23.04
N ALA A 511 13.97 13.85 22.42
CA ALA A 511 14.09 15.21 22.96
C ALA A 511 12.74 15.93 23.08
N ASN A 512 11.87 15.81 22.07
CA ASN A 512 10.53 16.40 22.10
C ASN A 512 9.66 15.79 23.20
N LYS A 513 9.70 14.45 23.37
CA LYS A 513 8.97 13.78 24.44
C LYS A 513 9.51 14.16 25.82
N ALA A 514 10.83 14.25 25.99
CA ALA A 514 11.44 14.72 27.24
C ALA A 514 11.16 16.21 27.52
N SER A 515 11.00 17.03 26.49
CA SER A 515 10.76 18.48 26.60
C SER A 515 9.29 18.84 26.81
N SER A 516 8.35 17.92 26.55
CA SER A 516 6.96 18.02 27.01
C SER A 516 6.83 18.08 28.54
N LEU A 517 7.94 17.82 29.25
CA LEU A 517 8.15 17.96 30.69
C LEU A 517 9.00 19.21 31.09
N SER A 518 9.00 20.28 30.28
CA SER A 518 9.48 21.67 30.56
C SER A 518 10.88 22.11 30.07
N LEU A 519 10.94 23.39 29.64
CA LEU A 519 12.01 24.43 29.82
C LEU A 519 12.47 25.26 28.59
N MET A 520 12.05 24.98 27.35
CA MET A 520 12.67 25.67 26.18
C MET A 520 11.90 26.88 25.61
N ASP A 521 10.62 27.05 25.91
CA ASP A 521 9.81 28.15 25.32
C ASP A 521 9.63 29.37 26.23
N ALA A 522 10.11 29.31 27.47
CA ALA A 522 10.09 30.46 28.37
C ALA A 522 11.51 31.06 28.46
N ALA A 523 11.60 32.39 28.34
CA ALA A 523 12.82 33.10 28.70
C ALA A 523 13.30 32.63 30.09
N PRO A 524 14.60 32.45 30.31
CA PRO A 524 15.10 31.92 31.58
C PRO A 524 14.51 32.74 32.74
N PRO A 525 13.91 32.09 33.76
CA PRO A 525 13.43 32.83 34.92
C PRO A 525 14.60 33.60 35.53
N SER A 526 14.33 34.82 36.00
CA SER A 526 15.33 35.60 36.73
C SER A 526 15.94 34.73 37.83
N PRO A 527 17.28 34.69 37.95
CA PRO A 527 17.92 33.94 39.02
C PRO A 527 17.40 34.42 40.39
N ILE A 528 17.43 33.49 41.36
CA ILE A 528 17.24 33.62 42.81
C ILE A 528 17.17 35.08 43.31
N PRO A 529 16.21 35.47 44.17
CA PRO A 529 16.03 36.87 44.60
C PRO A 529 17.35 37.50 45.10
N GLN A 530 17.99 38.25 44.20
CA GLN A 530 19.07 39.17 44.47
C GLN A 530 18.45 40.55 44.69
N VAL A 531 19.00 41.31 45.65
CA VAL A 531 18.54 42.67 45.90
C VAL A 531 19.08 43.57 44.78
N TYR A 532 18.22 43.91 43.83
CA TYR A 532 18.52 44.83 42.74
C TYR A 532 18.32 46.28 43.22
N LEU A 533 19.33 47.13 43.05
CA LEU A 533 19.24 48.55 43.43
C LEU A 533 18.27 49.34 42.52
N GLY A 534 18.07 48.88 41.28
CA GLY A 534 17.19 49.50 40.30
C GLY A 534 17.93 50.41 39.31
N GLU A 535 17.24 50.68 38.22
CA GLU A 535 17.73 51.41 37.03
C GLU A 535 18.30 52.80 37.37
N GLN A 536 17.70 53.49 38.34
CA GLN A 536 18.08 54.86 38.75
C GLN A 536 19.49 54.97 39.37
N TYR A 537 20.09 53.85 39.78
CA TYR A 537 21.44 53.81 40.34
C TYR A 537 22.51 53.34 39.33
N VAL A 538 22.13 53.00 38.11
CA VAL A 538 23.07 52.61 37.04
C VAL A 538 23.89 53.85 36.63
N ASN A 539 25.23 53.73 36.69
CA ASN A 539 26.18 54.82 36.37
C ASN A 539 25.88 56.14 37.12
N ASN A 540 25.38 56.05 38.35
CA ASN A 540 25.03 57.21 39.16
C ASN A 540 26.16 57.52 40.16
N PRO A 541 26.71 58.74 40.21
CA PRO A 541 27.77 59.10 41.16
C PRO A 541 27.28 59.16 42.62
N THR A 542 25.97 59.20 42.85
CA THR A 542 25.37 59.30 44.19
C THR A 542 25.65 58.01 44.97
N LEU A 543 26.42 58.10 46.06
CA LEU A 543 26.85 56.96 46.90
C LEU A 543 27.77 55.94 46.21
N ALA A 544 28.29 56.25 45.02
CA ALA A 544 29.27 55.40 44.35
C ALA A 544 30.59 55.35 45.15
N ASP A 545 31.05 54.15 45.46
CA ASP A 545 32.25 53.86 46.23
C ASP A 545 33.37 53.21 45.37
N VAL A 546 33.10 53.02 44.08
CA VAL A 546 34.08 52.61 43.06
C VAL A 546 33.75 53.24 41.71
N THR A 547 34.80 53.58 40.94
CA THR A 547 34.68 54.09 39.57
C THR A 547 35.45 53.18 38.62
N PHE A 548 34.81 52.71 37.55
CA PHE A 548 35.48 51.96 36.50
C PHE A 548 35.87 52.88 35.35
N LEU A 549 37.06 52.68 34.80
CA LEU A 549 37.53 53.35 33.59
C LEU A 549 37.44 52.35 32.43
N VAL A 550 36.52 52.59 31.49
CA VAL A 550 36.27 51.73 30.32
C VAL A 550 36.40 52.57 29.07
N GLU A 551 37.35 52.24 28.19
CA GLU A 551 37.67 53.02 26.99
C GLU A 551 37.90 54.53 27.28
N GLY A 552 38.49 54.84 28.45
CA GLY A 552 38.73 56.21 28.90
C GLY A 552 37.50 56.95 29.46
N LYS A 553 36.33 56.32 29.49
CA LYS A 553 35.10 56.86 30.11
C LYS A 553 34.94 56.34 31.54
N ARG A 554 34.38 57.18 32.41
CA ARG A 554 34.12 56.84 33.82
C ARG A 554 32.73 56.25 33.99
N PHE A 555 32.66 55.11 34.68
CA PHE A 555 31.41 54.46 35.10
C PHE A 555 31.34 54.39 36.63
N TYR A 556 30.36 55.05 37.23
CA TYR A 556 30.18 55.07 38.69
C TYR A 556 29.40 53.84 39.17
N ALA A 557 29.91 53.13 40.17
CA ALA A 557 29.30 51.91 40.67
C ALA A 557 29.37 51.75 42.19
N HIS A 558 28.61 50.77 42.69
CA HIS A 558 28.44 50.48 44.11
C HIS A 558 28.98 49.07 44.40
N ARG A 559 30.04 48.95 45.20
CA ARG A 559 30.72 47.68 45.52
C ARG A 559 29.75 46.66 46.10
N ILE A 560 28.83 47.10 46.96
CA ILE A 560 27.82 46.21 47.56
C ILE A 560 26.93 45.51 46.51
N CYS A 561 26.56 46.22 45.44
CA CYS A 561 25.77 45.68 44.33
C CYS A 561 26.59 44.65 43.53
N LEU A 562 27.87 44.96 43.26
CA LEU A 562 28.77 44.10 42.51
C LEU A 562 29.10 42.81 43.26
N LEU A 563 29.38 42.92 44.57
CA LEU A 563 29.68 41.81 45.47
C LEU A 563 28.51 40.84 45.61
N ALA A 564 27.27 41.37 45.63
CA ALA A 564 26.06 40.57 45.75
C ALA A 564 25.71 39.81 44.45
N SER A 565 26.09 40.35 43.30
CA SER A 565 25.65 39.86 41.99
C SER A 565 26.70 39.04 41.22
N SER A 566 27.98 39.14 41.57
CA SER A 566 29.08 38.49 40.82
C SER A 566 30.21 38.00 41.73
N ASP A 567 30.52 36.71 41.62
CA ASP A 567 31.67 36.11 42.30
C ASP A 567 33.01 36.63 41.79
N ALA A 568 33.09 37.05 40.51
CA ALA A 568 34.30 37.64 39.95
C ALA A 568 34.60 39.01 40.57
N PHE A 569 33.58 39.86 40.73
CA PHE A 569 33.74 41.12 41.45
C PHE A 569 34.03 40.90 42.94
N ARG A 570 33.42 39.88 43.54
CA ARG A 570 33.76 39.49 44.92
C ARG A 570 35.22 39.10 45.08
N ALA A 571 35.74 38.27 44.18
CA ALA A 571 37.16 37.93 44.18
C ALA A 571 38.07 39.16 43.95
N MET A 572 37.66 40.09 43.09
CA MET A 572 38.40 41.34 42.82
C MET A 572 38.52 42.24 44.06
N PHE A 573 37.47 42.35 44.87
CA PHE A 573 37.40 43.29 45.99
C PHE A 573 37.75 42.70 47.36
N ASP A 574 37.45 41.41 47.58
CA ASP A 574 37.74 40.71 48.84
C ASP A 574 39.00 39.85 48.77
N GLY A 575 39.53 39.60 47.57
CA GLY A 575 40.80 38.91 47.35
C GLY A 575 42.02 39.78 47.68
N GLY A 576 43.20 39.16 47.81
CA GLY A 576 44.47 39.85 48.06
C GLY A 576 45.03 40.62 46.84
N TYR A 577 44.17 41.13 45.95
CA TYR A 577 44.54 41.79 44.70
C TYR A 577 44.78 43.30 44.89
N ARG A 578 45.43 43.94 43.91
CA ARG A 578 45.81 45.38 43.97
C ARG A 578 44.59 46.30 43.92
N GLU A 579 43.48 45.79 43.40
CA GLU A 579 42.19 46.45 43.18
C GLU A 579 41.37 46.59 44.46
N ARG A 580 41.75 45.88 45.54
CA ARG A 580 41.04 45.89 46.83
C ARG A 580 40.79 47.31 47.35
N ASP A 581 41.83 48.15 47.33
CA ASP A 581 41.82 49.53 47.86
C ASP A 581 41.73 50.60 46.75
N ALA A 582 41.60 50.19 45.48
CA ALA A 582 41.54 51.10 44.35
C ALA A 582 40.16 51.76 44.20
N LYS A 583 40.15 53.09 44.02
CA LYS A 583 38.91 53.86 43.73
C LYS A 583 38.60 53.95 42.24
N ASP A 584 39.63 53.97 41.40
CA ASP A 584 39.55 53.95 39.95
C ASP A 584 40.12 52.61 39.46
N ILE A 585 39.30 51.80 38.80
CA ILE A 585 39.68 50.47 38.28
C ILE A 585 39.54 50.47 36.77
N GLU A 586 40.63 50.18 36.05
CA GLU A 586 40.59 50.07 34.60
C GLU A 586 40.03 48.71 34.17
N ILE A 587 39.06 48.72 33.26
CA ILE A 587 38.49 47.50 32.67
C ILE A 587 39.06 47.34 31.26
N PRO A 588 40.07 46.49 31.06
CA PRO A 588 40.66 46.27 29.75
C PRO A 588 39.77 45.35 28.89
N ASN A 589 39.84 45.54 27.57
CA ASN A 589 39.28 44.62 26.55
C ASN A 589 37.74 44.45 26.57
N ILE A 590 36.99 45.40 27.12
CA ILE A 590 35.52 45.42 27.05
C ILE A 590 35.07 46.77 26.50
N ARG A 591 34.21 46.73 25.47
CA ARG A 591 33.62 47.94 24.87
C ARG A 591 32.66 48.61 25.85
N TRP A 592 32.57 49.94 25.82
CA TRP A 592 31.71 50.70 26.73
C TRP A 592 30.25 50.20 26.75
N ASP A 593 29.65 49.95 25.59
CA ASP A 593 28.26 49.51 25.44
C ASP A 593 27.99 48.13 26.06
N ILE A 594 28.96 47.21 25.97
CA ILE A 594 28.90 45.89 26.59
C ILE A 594 29.00 46.00 28.11
N PHE A 595 29.95 46.81 28.59
CA PHE A 595 30.13 47.04 30.02
C PHE A 595 28.89 47.70 30.64
N GLU A 596 28.32 48.70 29.97
CA GLU A 596 27.10 49.38 30.40
C GLU A 596 25.92 48.42 30.52
N LEU A 597 25.71 47.53 29.54
CA LEU A 597 24.63 46.53 29.59
C LEU A 597 24.85 45.46 30.66
N MET A 598 26.09 45.01 30.85
CA MET A 598 26.46 44.10 31.93
C MET A 598 26.16 44.72 33.29
N MET A 599 26.52 45.99 33.48
CA MET A 599 26.24 46.73 34.71
C MET A 599 24.75 46.98 34.88
N ARG A 600 24.02 47.30 33.82
CA ARG A 600 22.56 47.43 33.88
C ARG A 600 21.91 46.15 34.38
N TYR A 601 22.32 44.99 33.87
CA TYR A 601 21.87 43.69 34.35
C TYR A 601 22.14 43.48 35.84
N ILE A 602 23.34 43.83 36.33
CA ILE A 602 23.70 43.72 37.75
C ILE A 602 22.74 44.52 38.64
N TYR A 603 22.25 45.67 38.16
CA TYR A 603 21.39 46.57 38.92
C TYR A 603 19.89 46.28 38.78
N THR A 604 19.46 45.63 37.69
CA THR A 604 18.03 45.44 37.38
C THR A 604 17.60 43.97 37.34
N GLY A 605 18.53 43.04 37.18
CA GLY A 605 18.27 41.60 37.02
C GLY A 605 17.74 41.19 35.66
N SER A 606 17.48 42.14 34.76
CA SER A 606 16.90 41.88 33.44
C SER A 606 17.30 42.94 32.43
N ILE A 607 17.67 42.50 31.24
CA ILE A 607 17.96 43.35 30.08
C ILE A 607 17.43 42.67 28.80
N ASP A 608 17.22 43.49 27.77
CA ASP A 608 16.98 42.99 26.42
C ASP A 608 18.32 42.80 25.69
N VAL A 609 18.62 41.57 25.30
CA VAL A 609 19.88 41.21 24.63
C VAL A 609 19.68 41.18 23.13
N LYS A 610 20.28 42.15 22.43
CA LYS A 610 20.26 42.21 20.96
C LYS A 610 21.30 41.28 20.36
N LEU A 611 20.98 40.69 19.20
CA LEU A 611 21.82 39.70 18.51
C LEU A 611 23.22 40.20 18.15
N ASP A 612 23.35 41.48 17.77
CA ASP A 612 24.61 42.11 17.33
C ASP A 612 25.66 42.21 18.44
N ILE A 613 25.21 42.32 19.69
CA ILE A 613 26.08 42.42 20.87
C ILE A 613 26.08 41.15 21.72
N ALA A 614 25.19 40.19 21.45
CA ALA A 614 24.96 39.02 22.31
C ALA A 614 26.23 38.17 22.51
N GLN A 615 27.06 38.03 21.47
CA GLN A 615 28.31 37.28 21.59
C GLN A 615 29.32 37.99 22.50
N ASP A 616 29.50 39.30 22.32
CA ASP A 616 30.42 40.10 23.14
C ASP A 616 29.96 40.12 24.60
N LEU A 617 28.65 40.27 24.81
CA LEU A 617 28.02 40.25 26.13
C LEU A 617 28.10 38.87 26.78
N LEU A 618 28.01 37.78 26.00
CA LEU A 618 28.24 36.42 26.50
C LEU A 618 29.67 36.28 27.06
N ARG A 619 30.69 36.81 26.36
CA ARG A 619 32.08 36.74 26.85
C ARG A 619 32.24 37.51 28.15
N ALA A 620 31.65 38.70 28.23
CA ALA A 620 31.68 39.51 29.44
C ALA A 620 30.93 38.81 30.59
N ALA A 621 29.74 38.27 30.33
CA ALA A 621 28.96 37.55 31.33
C ALA A 621 29.70 36.33 31.88
N ASP A 622 30.39 35.57 31.03
CA ASP A 622 31.22 34.44 31.44
C ASP A 622 32.45 34.90 32.24
N GLN A 623 33.17 35.93 31.77
CA GLN A 623 34.34 36.50 32.44
C GLN A 623 34.03 36.99 33.86
N TYR A 624 32.82 37.54 34.08
CA TYR A 624 32.37 38.05 35.38
C TYR A 624 31.45 37.08 36.13
N LEU A 625 31.31 35.83 35.68
CA LEU A 625 30.51 34.78 36.33
C LEU A 625 29.04 35.19 36.59
N LEU A 626 28.43 35.87 35.62
CA LEU A 626 27.04 36.32 35.66
C LEU A 626 26.12 35.28 34.98
N ASP A 627 25.85 34.17 35.66
CA ASP A 627 25.12 33.02 35.08
C ASP A 627 23.75 33.37 34.49
N GLY A 628 23.00 34.29 35.12
CA GLY A 628 21.70 34.69 34.60
C GLY A 628 21.79 35.52 33.32
N LEU A 629 22.74 36.46 33.24
CA LEU A 629 23.02 37.22 32.02
C LEU A 629 23.55 36.32 30.91
N LYS A 630 24.41 35.37 31.28
CA LYS A 630 24.94 34.35 30.37
C LYS A 630 23.80 33.55 29.73
N ARG A 631 22.83 33.07 30.52
CA ARG A 631 21.62 32.40 30.00
C ARG A 631 20.78 33.27 29.07
N LEU A 632 20.64 34.57 29.35
CA LEU A 632 19.93 35.50 28.45
C LEU A 632 20.68 35.65 27.11
N CYS A 633 22.00 35.74 27.15
CA CYS A 633 22.82 35.78 25.94
C CYS A 633 22.73 34.48 25.14
N GLU A 634 22.82 33.33 25.83
CA GLU A 634 22.64 32.01 25.22
C GLU A 634 21.28 31.88 24.52
N TYR A 635 20.20 32.33 25.17
CA TYR A 635 18.85 32.33 24.61
C TYR A 635 18.77 33.22 23.36
N ALA A 636 19.29 34.46 23.43
CA ALA A 636 19.28 35.37 22.29
C ALA A 636 20.05 34.77 21.09
N ILE A 637 21.26 34.25 21.30
CA ILE A 637 22.07 33.62 20.25
C ILE A 637 21.37 32.39 19.67
N ALA A 638 20.69 31.59 20.51
CA ALA A 638 20.01 30.39 20.07
C ALA A 638 18.86 30.66 19.07
N GLN A 639 18.24 31.84 19.12
CA GLN A 639 17.17 32.23 18.18
C GLN A 639 17.68 32.42 16.74
N ASP A 640 18.97 32.68 16.55
CA ASP A 640 19.58 32.95 15.24
C ASP A 640 20.36 31.74 14.69
N ILE A 641 20.26 30.56 15.33
CA ILE A 641 20.94 29.36 14.82
C ILE A 641 20.40 29.00 13.43
N SER A 642 21.31 28.87 12.47
CA SER A 642 21.05 28.56 11.07
C SER A 642 21.99 27.46 10.56
N VAL A 643 21.73 26.96 9.35
CA VAL A 643 22.57 25.93 8.70
C VAL A 643 23.99 26.46 8.45
N GLU A 644 24.11 27.78 8.22
CA GLU A 644 25.35 28.47 7.89
C GLU A 644 26.21 28.75 9.13
N ASN A 645 25.60 29.00 10.29
CA ASN A 645 26.32 29.45 11.49
C ASN A 645 26.43 28.40 12.60
N VAL A 646 25.71 27.28 12.54
CA VAL A 646 25.63 26.31 13.66
C VAL A 646 26.98 25.76 14.12
N SER A 647 27.93 25.55 13.21
CA SER A 647 29.28 25.10 13.57
C SER A 647 30.00 26.14 14.43
N LEU A 648 29.89 27.42 14.06
CA LEU A 648 30.47 28.54 14.81
C LEU A 648 29.75 28.75 16.15
N MET A 649 28.42 28.63 16.17
CA MET A 649 27.63 28.75 17.41
C MET A 649 27.96 27.63 18.40
N PHE A 650 28.23 26.41 17.91
CA PHE A 650 28.69 25.31 18.75
C PHE A 650 30.08 25.60 19.34
N GLU A 651 31.03 26.10 18.54
CA GLU A 651 32.36 26.50 19.02
C GLU A 651 32.30 27.62 20.05
N LEU A 652 31.44 28.61 19.82
CA LEU A 652 31.16 29.69 20.78
C LEU A 652 30.64 29.11 22.11
N SER A 653 29.75 28.12 22.04
CA SER A 653 29.21 27.46 23.23
C SER A 653 30.27 26.66 24.01
N GLU A 654 31.28 26.13 23.34
CA GLU A 654 32.42 25.46 23.98
C GLU A 654 33.35 26.47 24.64
N ALA A 655 33.72 27.53 23.90
CA ALA A 655 34.65 28.56 24.37
C ALA A 655 34.20 29.27 25.64
N PHE A 656 32.89 29.52 25.78
CA PHE A 656 32.31 30.22 26.93
C PHE A 656 31.51 29.30 27.85
N ASN A 657 31.69 27.99 27.77
CA ASN A 657 30.96 27.00 28.58
C ASN A 657 29.42 27.27 28.66
N ALA A 658 28.82 27.60 27.52
CA ALA A 658 27.44 28.05 27.38
C ALA A 658 26.52 26.86 27.10
N LEU A 659 26.03 26.23 28.16
CA LEU A 659 25.37 24.92 28.11
C LEU A 659 24.03 24.91 27.37
N SER A 660 23.20 25.93 27.54
CA SER A 660 21.87 26.03 26.91
C SER A 660 22.03 26.28 25.41
N LEU A 661 22.95 27.18 25.02
CA LEU A 661 23.31 27.39 23.61
C LEU A 661 23.85 26.10 22.97
N ARG A 662 24.69 25.36 23.70
CA ARG A 662 25.22 24.08 23.22
C ARG A 662 24.12 23.05 22.96
N HIS A 663 23.18 22.91 23.89
CA HIS A 663 22.02 22.04 23.70
C HIS A 663 21.16 22.48 22.50
N ALA A 664 20.94 23.79 22.34
CA ALA A 664 20.22 24.32 21.18
C ALA A 664 20.92 23.96 19.86
N CYS A 665 22.25 24.07 19.80
CA CYS A 665 23.05 23.64 18.65
C CYS A 665 22.89 22.13 18.38
N VAL A 666 23.00 21.27 19.40
CA VAL A 666 22.82 19.81 19.25
C VAL A 666 21.44 19.49 18.68
N LEU A 667 20.38 20.05 19.25
CA LEU A 667 19.01 19.83 18.77
C LEU A 667 18.79 20.35 17.35
N PHE A 668 19.37 21.52 17.02
CA PHE A 668 19.32 22.07 15.68
C PHE A 668 20.03 21.16 14.66
N ILE A 669 21.19 20.61 15.02
CA ILE A 669 21.96 19.70 14.17
C ILE A 669 21.16 18.42 13.87
N LEU A 670 20.59 17.80 14.91
CA LEU A 670 19.78 16.59 14.76
C LEU A 670 18.53 16.87 13.89
N LYS A 671 17.85 17.99 14.12
CA LYS A 671 16.62 18.36 13.38
C LYS A 671 16.89 18.67 11.91
N ASN A 672 18.05 19.22 11.58
CA ASN A 672 18.41 19.63 10.22
C ASN A 672 19.40 18.67 9.54
N PHE A 673 19.42 17.38 9.93
CA PHE A 673 20.30 16.35 9.38
C PHE A 673 20.36 16.38 7.84
N ASP A 674 19.21 16.40 7.16
CA ASP A 674 19.14 16.31 5.70
C ASP A 674 19.87 17.47 4.99
N LYS A 675 19.90 18.66 5.62
CA LYS A 675 20.58 19.85 5.08
C LYS A 675 22.06 19.88 5.46
N LEU A 676 22.40 19.40 6.64
CA LEU A 676 23.75 19.48 7.20
C LEU A 676 24.66 18.34 6.74
N SER A 677 24.10 17.15 6.49
CA SER A 677 24.86 15.95 6.14
C SER A 677 25.66 16.06 4.83
N VAL A 678 25.29 16.99 3.95
CA VAL A 678 26.01 17.27 2.70
C VAL A 678 27.19 18.24 2.89
N MET A 679 27.30 18.88 4.06
CA MET A 679 28.35 19.87 4.32
C MET A 679 29.70 19.18 4.61
N PRO A 680 30.83 19.68 4.07
CA PRO A 680 32.14 19.05 4.25
C PRO A 680 32.57 18.89 5.72
N TRP A 681 32.22 19.85 6.56
CA TRP A 681 32.57 19.91 7.99
C TRP A 681 31.67 19.05 8.88
N TYR A 682 30.56 18.50 8.36
CA TYR A 682 29.55 17.82 9.16
C TYR A 682 30.09 16.60 9.90
N SER A 683 30.91 15.78 9.23
CA SER A 683 31.50 14.57 9.83
C SER A 683 32.37 14.87 11.06
N GLN A 684 33.17 15.93 10.98
CA GLN A 684 34.01 16.40 12.08
C GLN A 684 33.17 16.99 13.21
N LEU A 685 32.13 17.76 12.86
CA LEU A 685 31.20 18.31 13.83
C LEU A 685 30.48 17.19 14.60
N ILE A 686 30.00 16.15 13.92
CA ILE A 686 29.31 15.02 14.57
C ILE A 686 30.19 14.36 15.62
N GLN A 687 31.46 14.11 15.30
CA GLN A 687 32.42 13.56 16.26
C GLN A 687 32.60 14.44 17.50
N ARG A 688 32.62 15.77 17.33
CA ARG A 688 32.69 16.73 18.44
C ARG A 688 31.41 16.78 19.28
N ILE A 689 30.22 16.67 18.67
CA ILE A 689 28.96 16.81 19.40
C ILE A 689 28.51 15.53 20.11
N LEU A 690 29.05 14.35 19.79
CA LEU A 690 28.61 13.07 20.36
C LEU A 690 28.64 13.02 21.91
N PRO A 691 29.73 13.44 22.59
CA PRO A 691 29.78 13.51 24.05
C PRO A 691 28.70 14.44 24.63
N GLU A 692 28.49 15.59 23.99
CA GLU A 692 27.53 16.59 24.44
C GLU A 692 26.08 16.15 24.19
N THR A 693 25.85 15.43 23.10
CA THR A 693 24.56 14.78 22.81
C THR A 693 24.25 13.75 23.89
N ARG A 694 25.23 12.92 24.28
CA ARG A 694 25.07 11.97 25.39
C ARG A 694 24.73 12.70 26.69
N ASN A 695 25.49 13.73 27.04
CA ASN A 695 25.29 14.50 28.27
C ASN A 695 23.89 15.14 28.33
N TYR A 696 23.44 15.70 27.22
CA TYR A 696 22.09 16.25 27.08
C TYR A 696 21.02 15.20 27.39
N PHE A 697 21.05 14.05 26.71
CA PHE A 697 20.01 13.02 26.91
C PHE A 697 20.10 12.34 28.28
N VAL A 698 21.29 12.10 28.82
CA VAL A 698 21.43 11.59 30.20
C VAL A 698 20.77 12.55 31.17
N ARG A 699 21.02 13.86 31.06
CA ARG A 699 20.37 14.86 31.92
C ARG A 699 18.86 14.94 31.68
N ALA A 700 18.41 14.95 30.43
CA ALA A 700 17.00 15.08 30.08
C ALA A 700 16.16 13.89 30.59
N LEU A 701 16.70 12.67 30.52
CA LEU A 701 15.98 11.43 30.84
C LEU A 701 16.14 10.96 32.29
N THR A 702 17.03 11.58 33.07
CA THR A 702 17.24 11.24 34.49
C THR A 702 16.70 12.28 35.47
N ARG A 703 16.21 13.42 34.97
CA ARG A 703 15.56 14.43 35.83
C ARG A 703 14.42 13.76 36.59
N PRO A 704 14.37 13.86 37.93
CA PRO A 704 13.19 13.45 38.67
C PRO A 704 12.04 14.34 38.22
N ASP A 705 10.86 13.75 37.99
CA ASP A 705 9.62 14.50 37.87
C ASP A 705 9.61 15.53 39.01
N GLN A 706 9.65 16.81 38.67
CA GLN A 706 9.35 17.84 39.65
C GLN A 706 7.88 17.64 40.01
N MET A 707 7.68 16.82 41.04
CA MET A 707 6.41 16.69 41.72
C MET A 707 5.91 18.10 42.01
N VAL A 708 4.70 18.34 41.51
CA VAL A 708 3.74 19.31 42.02
C VAL A 708 3.92 19.43 43.54
N ILE A 709 4.43 20.57 44.00
CA ILE A 709 4.26 21.06 45.37
C ILE A 709 3.41 22.31 45.28
#